data_AF-A0A928MHM5-F1
#
_entry.id   AF-A0A928MHM5-F1
#
_cell.length_a   1.000
_cell.length_b   1.000
_cell.length_c   1.000
_cell.angle_alpha   90.00
_cell.angle_beta   90.00
_cell.angle_gamma   90.00
#
_symmetry.space_group_name_H-M   'P 1'
#
loop_
_entity.id
_entity.type
_entity.pdbx_description
1 polymer ?
#
loop_
_entity_poly.entity_id
_entity_poly.type
_entity_poly.pdbx_seq_one_letter_code
_entity_poly.pdbx_strand_id
1 'polypeptide(L)'
;MENYTKYKLKAYGELADLLEGKDNLFIIACNKCFKEFETLQEPDCDAFLKLAEGLDKNITGIAKADFLCNKTKAQKGLPAMIPEGTEHVVVISCGLGIQTVADVSGRSIIAACDSINYTGHHGMALTKKACDACAQCYLNITGGICPIVDCSKSLVNGQCGGAKNGKCEVSPDKDCAWQKIQERLEKQGRLGELTAQSVQIRDYSKVNFKVINDYVKAIRGKAMEGWYGGVHPVEGKEPTEAKPLVKFPTPETAVIPLSMHLGAPANPVVSVGDHVEVGQMIGEAAGFISAPVHASISGTVIAIEDRPHATRGTCLSVVIASDGKNTIHESVKPNKPLEELTADEIIEIVKNAGIVGMGGAGFPTYVKLKPNKPIEAVLINACECEPMLTADHRVLLEYADDIIFGLLAEMKAVNAPKGIIVIEENKPDAIALLREKTADIEGVEVLEVTTQYPQGGEKMLIKRAMGRSVPSGGLPADVGACVSNVSTVKAIADAIKTGMPLIERVTTVTGKYIPNPGNFVVKIGTSAADLVAACGGISEGDVLVKAGGPMMGFPQTTLDTPIMKGSNGIIAIDTDVSEPQECIKCGRCVDVCPMELKPLHYFKLVGAQDWQGCKDMNIMDCMECRCCEYICSSKLPLVTMIKMGKNGVRGMK
;
A
#
# COMPACT_ATOMS: atom_id res chain seq x y z
N MET A 1 10.08 10.92 -25.22
CA MET A 1 8.84 10.16 -25.04
C MET A 1 9.14 8.69 -25.27
N GLU A 2 8.96 7.85 -24.27
CA GLU A 2 9.14 6.40 -24.40
C GLU A 2 7.89 5.79 -25.05
N ASN A 3 8.06 4.94 -26.06
CA ASN A 3 6.98 4.34 -26.83
C ASN A 3 6.51 3.03 -26.16
N TYR A 4 5.39 3.07 -25.43
CA TYR A 4 4.84 1.96 -24.63
C TYR A 4 4.00 0.92 -25.42
N THR A 5 4.04 0.91 -26.75
CA THR A 5 3.20 0.01 -27.54
C THR A 5 3.67 -1.45 -27.45
N LYS A 6 2.73 -2.39 -27.33
CA LYS A 6 3.00 -3.85 -27.20
C LYS A 6 3.08 -4.61 -28.51
N TYR A 7 2.87 -3.90 -29.61
CA TYR A 7 2.87 -4.46 -30.94
C TYR A 7 3.38 -3.41 -31.92
N LYS A 8 3.70 -3.87 -33.13
CA LYS A 8 4.01 -3.01 -34.25
C LYS A 8 3.29 -3.55 -35.46
N LEU A 9 2.74 -2.65 -36.28
CA LEU A 9 2.19 -3.01 -37.58
C LEU A 9 3.27 -3.74 -38.42
N LYS A 10 2.87 -4.82 -39.08
CA LYS A 10 3.73 -5.58 -40.00
C LYS A 10 4.19 -4.69 -41.15
N ALA A 11 5.32 -5.05 -41.76
CA ALA A 11 5.84 -4.29 -42.91
C ALA A 11 4.85 -4.32 -44.08
N TYR A 12 4.87 -3.29 -44.92
CA TYR A 12 3.95 -3.14 -46.05
C TYR A 12 3.89 -4.38 -46.94
N GLY A 13 5.05 -4.93 -47.35
CA GLY A 13 5.10 -6.11 -48.21
C GLY A 13 4.43 -7.34 -47.57
N GLU A 14 4.68 -7.58 -46.27
CA GLU A 14 4.06 -8.68 -45.55
C GLU A 14 2.54 -8.51 -45.43
N LEU A 15 2.05 -7.28 -45.22
CA LEU A 15 0.61 -7.01 -45.20
C LEU A 15 -0.03 -7.14 -46.58
N ALA A 16 0.65 -6.72 -47.65
CA ALA A 16 0.17 -6.88 -49.02
C ALA A 16 0.00 -8.37 -49.36
N ASP A 17 1.01 -9.19 -49.06
CA ASP A 17 0.96 -10.65 -49.24
C ASP A 17 -0.18 -11.28 -48.42
N LEU A 18 -0.37 -10.84 -47.16
CA LEU A 18 -1.45 -11.33 -46.31
C LEU A 18 -2.84 -10.96 -46.84
N LEU A 19 -2.99 -9.85 -47.56
CA LEU A 19 -4.25 -9.37 -48.12
C LEU A 19 -4.48 -9.84 -49.57
N GLU A 20 -3.53 -10.54 -50.18
CA GLU A 20 -3.70 -11.10 -51.53
C GLU A 20 -4.91 -12.06 -51.57
N GLY A 21 -5.78 -11.85 -52.56
CA GLY A 21 -7.02 -12.62 -52.73
C GLY A 21 -8.07 -12.47 -51.63
N LYS A 22 -7.89 -11.56 -50.66
CA LYS A 22 -8.83 -11.30 -49.55
C LYS A 22 -9.49 -9.93 -49.72
N ASP A 23 -10.79 -9.86 -49.49
CA ASP A 23 -11.58 -8.62 -49.62
C ASP A 23 -12.69 -8.57 -48.55
N ASN A 24 -13.51 -7.52 -48.51
CA ASN A 24 -14.60 -7.37 -47.52
C ASN A 24 -14.08 -7.44 -46.07
N LEU A 25 -13.21 -6.47 -45.72
CA LEU A 25 -12.44 -6.45 -44.49
C LEU A 25 -13.11 -5.60 -43.40
N PHE A 26 -13.25 -6.17 -42.20
CA PHE A 26 -13.59 -5.41 -41.00
C PHE A 26 -12.34 -5.16 -40.15
N ILE A 27 -12.06 -3.91 -39.81
CA ILE A 27 -10.86 -3.54 -39.07
C ILE A 27 -11.20 -3.31 -37.60
N ILE A 28 -10.47 -3.97 -36.71
CA ILE A 28 -10.55 -3.69 -35.27
C ILE A 28 -9.19 -3.41 -34.64
N ALA A 29 -9.11 -2.29 -33.93
CA ALA A 29 -7.89 -1.86 -33.24
C ALA A 29 -8.06 -1.79 -31.72
N CYS A 30 -6.98 -2.01 -30.99
CA CYS A 30 -6.97 -2.03 -29.53
C CYS A 30 -6.72 -0.63 -28.95
N ASN A 31 -7.76 0.07 -28.51
CA ASN A 31 -7.73 1.51 -28.21
C ASN A 31 -6.92 1.96 -26.98
N LYS A 32 -6.78 1.14 -25.92
CA LYS A 32 -6.18 1.55 -24.62
C LYS A 32 -4.89 0.79 -24.26
N CYS A 33 -4.22 0.24 -25.26
CA CYS A 33 -2.99 -0.54 -25.06
C CYS A 33 -1.78 0.03 -25.81
N PHE A 34 -1.92 1.23 -26.39
CA PHE A 34 -0.86 1.95 -27.11
C PHE A 34 -0.71 3.38 -26.58
N LYS A 35 0.47 3.97 -26.81
CA LYS A 35 0.92 5.37 -26.66
C LYS A 35 0.17 6.23 -25.63
N GLU A 36 0.85 6.53 -24.51
CA GLU A 36 0.53 7.60 -23.53
C GLU A 36 -0.95 7.67 -23.12
N PHE A 37 -1.28 7.41 -21.85
CA PHE A 37 -2.66 7.31 -21.32
C PHE A 37 -3.62 8.46 -21.68
N GLU A 38 -3.11 9.56 -22.21
CA GLU A 38 -3.82 10.78 -22.58
C GLU A 38 -4.19 10.85 -24.07
N THR A 39 -3.74 9.91 -24.92
CA THR A 39 -4.01 9.96 -26.37
C THR A 39 -5.04 8.92 -26.83
N LEU A 40 -5.99 9.35 -27.69
CA LEU A 40 -7.01 8.49 -28.33
C LEU A 40 -6.67 8.15 -29.80
N GLN A 41 -5.50 8.56 -30.28
CA GLN A 41 -5.08 8.41 -31.67
C GLN A 41 -4.37 7.07 -31.88
N GLU A 42 -4.92 6.20 -32.73
CA GLU A 42 -4.34 4.88 -33.07
C GLU A 42 -3.70 4.96 -34.48
N PRO A 43 -2.42 5.35 -34.58
CA PRO A 43 -1.78 5.64 -35.85
C PRO A 43 -1.55 4.38 -36.69
N ASP A 44 -1.48 3.19 -36.06
CA ASP A 44 -1.31 1.94 -36.79
C ASP A 44 -2.59 1.56 -37.56
N CYS A 45 -3.77 1.97 -37.07
CA CYS A 45 -5.04 1.83 -37.80
C CYS A 45 -5.09 2.74 -39.02
N ASP A 46 -4.71 4.00 -38.88
CA ASP A 46 -4.69 4.94 -40.00
C ASP A 46 -3.65 4.54 -41.07
N ALA A 47 -2.50 4.01 -40.64
CA ALA A 47 -1.49 3.46 -41.54
C ALA A 47 -2.00 2.24 -42.32
N PHE A 48 -2.73 1.33 -41.65
CA PHE A 48 -3.33 0.18 -42.32
C PHE A 48 -4.44 0.60 -43.29
N LEU A 49 -5.28 1.59 -42.96
CA LEU A 49 -6.34 2.08 -43.84
C LEU A 49 -5.78 2.61 -45.16
N LYS A 50 -4.71 3.41 -45.11
CA LYS A 50 -4.02 3.90 -46.31
C LYS A 50 -3.45 2.77 -47.17
N LEU A 51 -2.95 1.71 -46.51
CA LEU A 51 -2.46 0.53 -47.21
C LEU A 51 -3.60 -0.21 -47.91
N ALA A 52 -4.73 -0.43 -47.23
CA ALA A 52 -5.88 -1.12 -47.78
C ALA A 52 -6.50 -0.37 -48.96
N GLU A 53 -6.59 0.97 -48.88
CA GLU A 53 -7.00 1.84 -49.98
C GLU A 53 -6.05 1.71 -51.19
N GLY A 54 -4.73 1.72 -50.96
CA GLY A 54 -3.73 1.52 -52.01
C GLY A 54 -3.73 0.13 -52.65
N LEU A 55 -4.35 -0.86 -52.02
CA LEU A 55 -4.53 -2.23 -52.53
C LEU A 55 -5.95 -2.50 -53.05
N ASP A 56 -6.77 -1.47 -53.18
CA ASP A 56 -8.16 -1.53 -53.66
C ASP A 56 -9.03 -2.54 -52.89
N LYS A 57 -8.93 -2.52 -51.56
CA LYS A 57 -9.70 -3.42 -50.66
C LYS A 57 -10.99 -2.77 -50.17
N ASN A 58 -12.08 -3.52 -50.20
CA ASN A 58 -13.35 -3.11 -49.62
C ASN A 58 -13.31 -3.22 -48.09
N ILE A 59 -13.51 -2.11 -47.40
CA ILE A 59 -13.62 -2.05 -45.93
C ILE A 59 -15.09 -2.01 -45.52
N THR A 60 -15.56 -3.07 -44.86
CA THR A 60 -16.96 -3.18 -44.43
C THR A 60 -17.26 -2.37 -43.17
N GLY A 61 -16.25 -2.10 -42.36
CA GLY A 61 -16.38 -1.28 -41.15
C GLY A 61 -15.09 -1.20 -40.32
N ILE A 62 -15.07 -0.27 -39.37
CA ILE A 62 -13.93 -0.02 -38.49
C ILE A 62 -14.45 0.12 -37.05
N ALA A 63 -13.80 -0.57 -36.11
CA ALA A 63 -14.08 -0.44 -34.69
C ALA A 63 -12.79 -0.28 -33.87
N LYS A 64 -12.95 0.38 -32.72
CA LYS A 64 -11.91 0.46 -31.70
C LYS A 64 -12.47 -0.12 -30.41
N ALA A 65 -11.68 -0.97 -29.74
CA ALA A 65 -12.09 -1.59 -28.49
C ALA A 65 -11.01 -1.46 -27.42
N ASP A 66 -11.43 -1.05 -26.22
CA ASP A 66 -10.54 -0.95 -25.07
C ASP A 66 -10.17 -2.35 -24.57
N PHE A 67 -8.86 -2.65 -24.55
CA PHE A 67 -8.30 -3.90 -24.06
C PHE A 67 -8.91 -5.15 -24.73
N LEU A 68 -8.64 -5.34 -26.02
CA LEU A 68 -9.10 -6.52 -26.78
C LEU A 68 -8.75 -7.87 -26.13
N CYS A 69 -7.71 -7.92 -25.30
CA CYS A 69 -7.36 -9.11 -24.53
C CYS A 69 -8.34 -9.45 -23.39
N ASN A 70 -9.28 -8.55 -23.04
CA ASN A 70 -10.33 -8.82 -22.07
C ASN A 70 -11.47 -9.61 -22.71
N LYS A 71 -11.45 -10.94 -22.52
CA LYS A 71 -12.42 -11.87 -23.10
C LYS A 71 -13.87 -11.53 -22.75
N THR A 72 -14.16 -11.17 -21.49
CA THR A 72 -15.53 -10.85 -21.05
C THR A 72 -16.09 -9.61 -21.76
N LYS A 73 -15.26 -8.58 -21.99
CA LYS A 73 -15.67 -7.39 -22.74
C LYS A 73 -15.80 -7.70 -24.23
N ALA A 74 -14.82 -8.40 -24.81
CA ALA A 74 -14.82 -8.75 -26.23
C ALA A 74 -16.02 -9.65 -26.62
N GLN A 75 -16.36 -10.65 -25.80
CA GLN A 75 -17.48 -11.57 -26.06
C GLN A 75 -18.84 -10.87 -26.10
N LYS A 76 -19.07 -9.86 -25.26
CA LYS A 76 -20.36 -9.16 -25.19
C LYS A 76 -20.57 -8.17 -26.34
N GLY A 77 -19.50 -7.54 -26.83
CA GLY A 77 -19.61 -6.43 -27.78
C GLY A 77 -19.19 -6.78 -29.21
N LEU A 78 -18.17 -7.63 -29.40
CA LEU A 78 -17.52 -7.76 -30.70
C LEU A 78 -18.38 -8.39 -31.80
N PRO A 79 -19.15 -9.48 -31.55
CA PRO A 79 -19.97 -10.08 -32.61
C PRO A 79 -21.02 -9.11 -33.18
N ALA A 80 -21.55 -8.19 -32.36
CA ALA A 80 -22.51 -7.19 -32.79
C ALA A 80 -21.89 -6.04 -33.60
N MET A 81 -20.57 -5.90 -33.60
CA MET A 81 -19.85 -4.83 -34.31
C MET A 81 -19.45 -5.22 -35.73
N ILE A 82 -19.45 -6.51 -36.07
CA ILE A 82 -18.99 -7.02 -37.37
C ILE A 82 -20.16 -6.96 -38.37
N PRO A 83 -20.10 -6.12 -39.42
CA PRO A 83 -21.19 -5.99 -40.39
C PRO A 83 -21.44 -7.28 -41.17
N GLU A 84 -22.70 -7.49 -41.57
CA GLU A 84 -23.10 -8.57 -42.46
C GLU A 84 -22.39 -8.41 -43.83
N GLY A 85 -21.89 -9.52 -44.38
CA GLY A 85 -21.04 -9.49 -45.60
C GLY A 85 -19.53 -9.37 -45.35
N THR A 86 -19.08 -9.23 -44.09
CA THR A 86 -17.65 -9.29 -43.76
C THR A 86 -17.08 -10.70 -43.92
N GLU A 87 -15.98 -10.83 -44.66
CA GLU A 87 -15.27 -12.10 -44.88
C GLU A 87 -14.08 -12.26 -43.93
N HIS A 88 -13.32 -11.19 -43.72
CA HIS A 88 -12.10 -11.20 -42.92
C HIS A 88 -12.10 -10.10 -41.85
N VAL A 89 -11.57 -10.42 -40.67
CA VAL A 89 -11.37 -9.45 -39.58
C VAL A 89 -9.89 -9.14 -39.44
N VAL A 90 -9.52 -7.91 -39.73
CA VAL A 90 -8.16 -7.38 -39.53
C VAL A 90 -8.02 -6.93 -38.08
N VAL A 91 -7.06 -7.48 -37.36
CA VAL A 91 -6.83 -7.17 -35.95
C VAL A 91 -5.51 -6.44 -35.76
N ILE A 92 -5.61 -5.19 -35.34
CA ILE A 92 -4.49 -4.31 -35.00
C ILE A 92 -4.34 -4.35 -33.49
N SER A 93 -3.59 -5.35 -33.01
CA SER A 93 -3.36 -5.58 -31.59
C SER A 93 -2.16 -6.50 -31.34
N CYS A 94 -1.80 -6.66 -30.07
CA CYS A 94 -0.89 -7.73 -29.64
C CYS A 94 -1.54 -9.11 -29.81
N GLY A 95 -0.72 -10.16 -29.72
CA GLY A 95 -1.11 -11.55 -29.94
C GLY A 95 -2.20 -12.03 -28.99
N LEU A 96 -2.34 -11.42 -27.80
CA LEU A 96 -3.46 -11.72 -26.90
C LEU A 96 -4.78 -11.18 -27.44
N GLY A 97 -4.80 -9.94 -27.95
CA GLY A 97 -5.99 -9.37 -28.58
C GLY A 97 -6.39 -10.14 -29.83
N ILE A 98 -5.42 -10.51 -30.68
CA ILE A 98 -5.65 -11.32 -31.88
C ILE A 98 -6.28 -12.68 -31.52
N GLN A 99 -5.73 -13.39 -30.52
CA GLN A 99 -6.27 -14.67 -30.07
C GLN A 99 -7.69 -14.54 -29.51
N THR A 100 -7.96 -13.50 -28.69
CA THR A 100 -9.31 -13.26 -28.18
C THR A 100 -10.29 -13.01 -29.32
N VAL A 101 -9.94 -12.16 -30.30
CA VAL A 101 -10.80 -11.90 -31.45
C VAL A 101 -11.02 -13.16 -32.29
N ALA A 102 -9.99 -13.99 -32.47
CA ALA A 102 -10.11 -15.28 -33.17
C ALA A 102 -11.08 -16.24 -32.45
N ASP A 103 -11.03 -16.28 -31.12
CA ASP A 103 -11.92 -17.12 -30.31
C ASP A 103 -13.38 -16.65 -30.33
N VAL A 104 -13.65 -15.36 -30.52
CA VAL A 104 -15.00 -14.79 -30.38
C VAL A 104 -15.69 -14.46 -31.70
N SER A 105 -14.93 -14.17 -32.76
CA SER A 105 -15.51 -13.74 -34.05
C SER A 105 -16.00 -14.91 -34.90
N GLY A 106 -15.38 -16.09 -34.78
CA GLY A 106 -15.65 -17.23 -35.66
C GLY A 106 -15.31 -16.98 -37.14
N ARG A 107 -14.62 -15.87 -37.47
CA ARG A 107 -14.24 -15.47 -38.83
C ARG A 107 -12.75 -15.70 -39.09
N SER A 108 -12.35 -15.58 -40.35
CA SER A 108 -10.94 -15.57 -40.73
C SER A 108 -10.27 -14.29 -40.18
N ILE A 109 -9.17 -14.46 -39.45
CA ILE A 109 -8.45 -13.36 -38.78
C ILE A 109 -7.17 -13.03 -39.54
N ILE A 110 -6.94 -11.73 -39.73
CA ILE A 110 -5.69 -11.18 -40.24
C ILE A 110 -5.00 -10.45 -39.08
N ALA A 111 -3.98 -11.10 -38.52
CA ALA A 111 -3.05 -10.51 -37.56
C ALA A 111 -2.15 -9.50 -38.27
N ALA A 112 -2.54 -8.22 -38.23
CA ALA A 112 -1.81 -7.14 -38.90
C ALA A 112 -0.53 -6.72 -38.18
N CYS A 113 -0.31 -7.18 -36.95
CA CYS A 113 0.77 -6.71 -36.09
C CYS A 113 1.63 -7.86 -35.53
N ASP A 114 2.89 -7.55 -35.26
CA ASP A 114 3.79 -8.37 -34.47
C ASP A 114 3.81 -7.90 -33.03
N SER A 115 3.71 -8.83 -32.09
CA SER A 115 3.86 -8.50 -30.67
C SER A 115 5.32 -8.29 -30.34
N ILE A 116 5.65 -7.10 -29.85
CA ILE A 116 7.02 -6.75 -29.48
C ILE A 116 7.23 -6.93 -27.97
N ASN A 117 8.43 -7.34 -27.61
CA ASN A 117 8.82 -7.50 -26.21
C ASN A 117 9.29 -6.14 -25.69
N TYR A 118 8.41 -5.42 -25.00
CA TYR A 118 8.70 -4.06 -24.51
C TYR A 118 8.43 -3.90 -23.01
N THR A 119 9.08 -2.91 -22.42
CA THR A 119 9.08 -2.55 -20.99
C THR A 119 7.77 -1.91 -20.54
N GLY A 120 7.39 -2.13 -19.27
CA GLY A 120 6.20 -1.54 -18.64
C GLY A 120 5.01 -2.50 -18.48
N HIS A 121 4.32 -2.41 -17.34
CA HIS A 121 2.98 -2.99 -17.19
C HIS A 121 2.00 -2.26 -18.10
N HIS A 122 1.03 -2.96 -18.72
CA HIS A 122 -0.35 -2.50 -19.00
C HIS A 122 -1.16 -3.56 -19.76
N GLY A 123 -2.21 -4.08 -19.14
CA GLY A 123 -3.18 -4.98 -19.79
C GLY A 123 -3.77 -5.99 -18.81
N MET A 124 -5.07 -5.88 -18.58
CA MET A 124 -5.90 -6.75 -17.73
C MET A 124 -6.12 -8.15 -18.36
N ALA A 125 -5.07 -8.82 -18.81
CA ALA A 125 -5.21 -10.21 -19.25
C ALA A 125 -5.34 -11.10 -18.00
N LEU A 126 -6.58 -11.45 -17.63
CA LEU A 126 -6.90 -12.30 -16.48
C LEU A 126 -6.61 -13.80 -16.74
N THR A 127 -5.67 -14.16 -17.63
CA THR A 127 -5.55 -15.53 -18.13
C THR A 127 -4.10 -16.01 -18.34
N LYS A 128 -3.95 -17.34 -18.52
CA LYS A 128 -2.70 -18.07 -18.79
C LYS A 128 -1.87 -17.39 -19.90
N LYS A 129 -0.54 -17.40 -19.78
CA LYS A 129 0.39 -16.88 -20.82
C LYS A 129 0.01 -17.52 -22.16
N ALA A 130 -0.41 -16.70 -23.13
CA ALA A 130 -0.83 -17.13 -24.47
C ALA A 130 -0.06 -16.43 -25.60
N CYS A 131 0.83 -15.49 -25.30
CA CYS A 131 1.69 -14.82 -26.28
C CYS A 131 3.11 -14.70 -25.72
N ASP A 132 4.12 -15.00 -26.55
CA ASP A 132 5.54 -14.93 -26.17
C ASP A 132 6.20 -13.60 -26.57
N ALA A 133 5.45 -12.70 -27.23
CA ALA A 133 5.97 -11.44 -27.76
C ALA A 133 7.25 -11.60 -28.60
N CYS A 134 7.25 -12.62 -29.47
CA CYS A 134 8.42 -13.05 -30.22
C CYS A 134 8.79 -12.14 -31.41
N ALA A 135 8.14 -10.98 -31.57
CA ALA A 135 8.32 -10.06 -32.70
C ALA A 135 8.14 -10.70 -34.10
N GLN A 136 7.49 -11.86 -34.14
CA GLN A 136 7.20 -12.62 -35.36
C GLN A 136 5.89 -13.41 -35.15
N CYS A 137 4.76 -12.80 -35.49
CA CYS A 137 3.44 -13.36 -35.22
C CYS A 137 3.05 -14.43 -36.24
N TYR A 138 2.81 -15.65 -35.76
CA TYR A 138 2.39 -16.81 -36.56
C TYR A 138 0.87 -16.99 -36.60
N LEU A 139 0.08 -16.07 -36.02
CA LEU A 139 -1.36 -16.29 -35.83
C LEU A 139 -2.16 -16.29 -37.14
N ASN A 140 -1.63 -15.68 -38.21
CA ASN A 140 -2.25 -15.70 -39.54
C ASN A 140 -2.38 -17.12 -40.10
N ILE A 141 -1.38 -17.95 -39.83
CA ILE A 141 -1.22 -19.29 -40.41
C ILE A 141 -1.73 -20.40 -39.49
N THR A 142 -1.87 -20.10 -38.20
CA THR A 142 -2.34 -21.06 -37.19
C THR A 142 -3.78 -20.82 -36.74
N GLY A 143 -4.56 -20.05 -37.52
CA GLY A 143 -5.96 -19.78 -37.20
C GLY A 143 -6.16 -19.07 -35.86
N GLY A 144 -5.21 -18.23 -35.45
CA GLY A 144 -5.29 -17.51 -34.19
C GLY A 144 -5.02 -18.36 -32.94
N ILE A 145 -4.32 -19.50 -33.04
CA ILE A 145 -3.80 -20.26 -31.89
C ILE A 145 -2.28 -20.10 -31.85
N CYS A 146 -1.67 -19.72 -30.73
CA CYS A 146 -0.23 -19.40 -30.71
C CYS A 146 0.64 -20.67 -30.67
N PRO A 147 1.36 -21.02 -31.76
CA PRO A 147 2.17 -22.24 -31.77
C PRO A 147 3.38 -22.16 -30.83
N ILE A 148 3.84 -20.95 -30.50
CA ILE A 148 5.02 -20.75 -29.64
C ILE A 148 4.72 -21.08 -28.18
N VAL A 149 3.51 -20.72 -27.70
CA VAL A 149 3.16 -20.84 -26.28
C VAL A 149 2.28 -22.05 -26.01
N ASP A 150 1.35 -22.38 -26.91
CA ASP A 150 0.43 -23.49 -26.72
C ASP A 150 1.08 -24.85 -27.05
N CYS A 151 2.08 -24.89 -27.93
CA CYS A 151 2.90 -26.09 -28.12
C CYS A 151 4.01 -26.13 -27.07
N SER A 152 4.07 -27.18 -26.25
CA SER A 152 5.17 -27.36 -25.29
C SER A 152 6.57 -27.46 -25.92
N LYS A 153 6.64 -27.73 -27.24
CA LYS A 153 7.89 -27.73 -28.03
C LYS A 153 8.08 -26.46 -28.87
N SER A 154 7.15 -25.50 -28.81
CA SER A 154 7.15 -24.25 -29.58
C SER A 154 7.37 -24.43 -31.09
N LEU A 155 6.83 -25.50 -31.67
CA LEU A 155 6.98 -25.83 -33.09
C LEU A 155 6.15 -24.87 -33.95
N VAL A 156 6.69 -24.40 -35.08
CA VAL A 156 6.03 -23.41 -35.97
C VAL A 156 5.58 -23.99 -37.33
N ASN A 157 5.88 -25.27 -37.61
CA ASN A 157 5.66 -25.90 -38.92
C ASN A 157 4.79 -27.17 -38.90
N GLY A 158 4.08 -27.45 -37.80
CA GLY A 158 3.20 -28.62 -37.72
C GLY A 158 3.39 -29.51 -36.51
N GLN A 159 2.60 -30.59 -36.48
CA GLN A 159 2.62 -31.61 -35.42
C GLN A 159 3.96 -32.37 -35.41
N CYS A 160 4.43 -32.73 -34.22
CA CYS A 160 5.63 -33.56 -34.05
C CYS A 160 5.39 -35.08 -34.17
N GLY A 161 4.15 -35.51 -34.40
CA GLY A 161 3.77 -36.92 -34.43
C GLY A 161 3.60 -37.60 -33.07
N GLY A 162 3.99 -36.95 -31.96
CA GLY A 162 3.90 -37.53 -30.62
C GLY A 162 2.55 -37.36 -29.91
N ALA A 163 1.60 -36.61 -30.48
CA ALA A 163 0.31 -36.37 -29.83
C ALA A 163 -0.51 -37.67 -29.72
N LYS A 164 -1.12 -37.92 -28.55
CA LYS A 164 -1.98 -39.09 -28.31
C LYS A 164 -3.33 -38.62 -27.79
N ASN A 165 -4.42 -39.05 -28.43
CA ASN A 165 -5.80 -38.73 -28.06
C ASN A 165 -6.05 -37.22 -27.85
N GLY A 166 -5.54 -36.36 -28.72
CA GLY A 166 -5.71 -34.90 -28.55
C GLY A 166 -4.76 -34.23 -27.56
N LYS A 167 -3.88 -34.98 -26.89
CA LYS A 167 -3.00 -34.47 -25.82
C LYS A 167 -1.53 -34.39 -26.24
N CYS A 168 -0.82 -33.45 -25.65
CA CYS A 168 0.63 -33.28 -25.85
C CYS A 168 1.42 -34.39 -25.14
N GLU A 169 2.43 -34.95 -25.78
CA GLU A 169 3.30 -36.00 -25.18
C GLU A 169 4.16 -35.47 -24.03
N VAL A 170 4.61 -34.22 -24.11
CA VAL A 170 5.50 -33.58 -23.12
C VAL A 170 4.69 -33.06 -21.93
N SER A 171 3.39 -32.81 -22.13
CA SER A 171 2.50 -32.27 -21.11
C SER A 171 1.13 -32.92 -21.28
N PRO A 172 0.92 -34.14 -20.72
CA PRO A 172 -0.32 -34.92 -20.94
C PRO A 172 -1.60 -34.20 -20.50
N ASP A 173 -1.49 -33.22 -19.60
CA ASP A 173 -2.55 -32.34 -19.13
C ASP A 173 -2.95 -31.26 -20.15
N LYS A 174 -2.09 -30.98 -21.14
CA LYS A 174 -2.33 -29.99 -22.20
C LYS A 174 -2.87 -30.65 -23.46
N ASP A 175 -3.80 -29.96 -24.09
CA ASP A 175 -4.22 -30.31 -25.46
C ASP A 175 -3.09 -30.02 -26.45
N CYS A 176 -3.01 -30.83 -27.50
CA CYS A 176 -2.07 -30.61 -28.60
C CYS A 176 -2.48 -29.34 -29.37
N ALA A 177 -1.65 -28.30 -29.29
CA ALA A 177 -1.88 -27.05 -30.01
C ALA A 177 -2.05 -27.25 -31.51
N TRP A 178 -1.22 -28.09 -32.12
CA TRP A 178 -1.25 -28.34 -33.56
C TRP A 178 -2.45 -29.17 -34.03
N GLN A 179 -3.00 -30.01 -33.17
CA GLN A 179 -4.27 -30.65 -33.46
C GLN A 179 -5.43 -29.64 -33.41
N LYS A 180 -5.44 -28.77 -32.40
CA LYS A 180 -6.43 -27.66 -32.32
C LYS A 180 -6.35 -26.71 -33.52
N ILE A 181 -5.13 -26.39 -33.97
CA ILE A 181 -4.90 -25.57 -35.16
C ILE A 181 -5.53 -26.24 -36.38
N GLN A 182 -5.24 -27.51 -36.60
CA GLN A 182 -5.79 -28.27 -37.72
C GLN A 182 -7.32 -28.30 -37.68
N GLU A 183 -7.91 -28.70 -36.56
CA GLU A 183 -9.36 -28.77 -36.38
C GLU A 183 -10.04 -27.41 -36.61
N ARG A 184 -9.39 -26.31 -36.19
CA ARG A 184 -9.91 -24.95 -36.41
C ARG A 184 -9.83 -24.55 -37.88
N LEU A 185 -8.71 -24.80 -38.55
CA LEU A 185 -8.54 -24.47 -39.95
C LEU A 185 -9.44 -25.31 -40.86
N GLU A 186 -9.65 -26.59 -40.54
CA GLU A 186 -10.62 -27.46 -41.23
C GLU A 186 -12.04 -26.90 -41.15
N LYS A 187 -12.49 -26.48 -39.96
CA LYS A 187 -13.80 -25.83 -39.78
C LYS A 187 -13.94 -24.53 -40.57
N GLN A 188 -12.84 -23.85 -40.86
CA GLN A 188 -12.81 -22.63 -41.65
C GLN A 188 -12.63 -22.88 -43.16
N GLY A 189 -12.43 -24.13 -43.60
CA GLY A 189 -12.09 -24.45 -44.99
C GLY A 189 -10.67 -24.01 -45.41
N ARG A 190 -9.81 -23.69 -44.44
CA ARG A 190 -8.48 -23.08 -44.64
C ARG A 190 -7.31 -24.04 -44.43
N LEU A 191 -7.56 -25.34 -44.33
CA LEU A 191 -6.49 -26.32 -44.12
C LEU A 191 -5.45 -26.30 -45.25
N GLY A 192 -5.89 -26.02 -46.49
CA GLY A 192 -5.01 -25.88 -47.65
C GLY A 192 -3.99 -24.74 -47.53
N GLU A 193 -4.32 -23.67 -46.78
CA GLU A 193 -3.38 -22.56 -46.54
C GLU A 193 -2.19 -23.03 -45.69
N LEU A 194 -2.42 -23.87 -44.69
CA LEU A 194 -1.38 -24.40 -43.82
C LEU A 194 -0.47 -25.39 -44.56
N THR A 195 -1.03 -26.23 -45.44
CA THR A 195 -0.25 -27.23 -46.19
C THR A 195 0.50 -26.63 -47.39
N ALA A 196 0.00 -25.55 -47.97
CA ALA A 196 0.67 -24.81 -49.03
C ALA A 196 1.74 -23.84 -48.51
N GLN A 197 1.81 -23.63 -47.19
CA GLN A 197 2.71 -22.67 -46.60
C GLN A 197 4.18 -23.10 -46.71
N SER A 198 5.06 -22.14 -47.02
CA SER A 198 6.50 -22.34 -46.90
C SER A 198 6.91 -22.62 -45.45
N VAL A 199 7.94 -23.44 -45.30
CA VAL A 199 8.53 -23.76 -43.98
C VAL A 199 8.96 -22.46 -43.31
N GLN A 200 8.39 -22.18 -42.15
CA GLN A 200 8.71 -21.02 -41.34
C GLN A 200 9.98 -21.27 -40.53
N ILE A 201 10.89 -20.30 -40.57
CA ILE A 201 12.08 -20.27 -39.71
C ILE A 201 11.81 -19.26 -38.60
N ARG A 202 11.94 -19.73 -37.35
CA ARG A 202 11.87 -18.84 -36.19
C ARG A 202 13.16 -18.04 -36.10
N ASP A 203 13.05 -16.73 -36.24
CA ASP A 203 14.18 -15.81 -36.14
C ASP A 203 14.32 -15.30 -34.70
N TYR A 204 15.22 -15.94 -33.96
CA TYR A 204 15.50 -15.56 -32.57
C TYR A 204 16.20 -14.20 -32.45
N SER A 205 16.74 -13.63 -33.53
CA SER A 205 17.39 -12.31 -33.51
C SER A 205 16.40 -11.14 -33.43
N LYS A 206 15.13 -11.36 -33.82
CA LYS A 206 14.07 -10.34 -33.72
C LYS A 206 13.67 -10.00 -32.29
N VAL A 207 14.04 -10.85 -31.31
CA VAL A 207 13.78 -10.61 -29.88
C VAL A 207 15.05 -10.09 -29.21
N ASN A 208 15.00 -8.88 -28.67
CA ASN A 208 16.14 -8.27 -27.97
C ASN A 208 16.25 -8.79 -26.52
N PHE A 209 16.69 -10.04 -26.36
CA PHE A 209 16.88 -10.68 -25.05
C PHE A 209 17.86 -9.93 -24.15
N LYS A 210 18.85 -9.24 -24.72
CA LYS A 210 19.80 -8.43 -23.96
C LYS A 210 19.09 -7.27 -23.25
N VAL A 211 18.28 -6.50 -23.97
CA VAL A 211 17.50 -5.39 -23.37
C VAL A 211 16.56 -5.89 -22.27
N ILE A 212 15.92 -7.04 -22.46
CA ILE A 212 15.04 -7.64 -21.43
C ILE A 212 15.85 -8.02 -20.19
N ASN A 213 16.98 -8.69 -20.36
CA ASN A 213 17.83 -9.12 -19.25
C ASN A 213 18.42 -7.92 -18.50
N ASP A 214 18.89 -6.91 -19.23
CA ASP A 214 19.43 -5.68 -18.67
C ASP A 214 18.35 -4.90 -17.90
N TYR A 215 17.13 -4.82 -18.45
CA TYR A 215 15.97 -4.22 -17.77
C TYR A 215 15.58 -5.00 -16.50
N VAL A 216 15.47 -6.32 -16.56
CA VAL A 216 15.17 -7.16 -15.39
C VAL A 216 16.25 -6.99 -14.33
N LYS A 217 17.51 -6.91 -14.72
CA LYS A 217 18.64 -6.67 -13.81
C LYS A 217 18.56 -5.28 -13.17
N ALA A 218 18.26 -4.24 -13.96
CA ALA A 218 18.10 -2.88 -13.45
C ALA A 218 16.91 -2.74 -12.50
N ILE A 219 15.75 -3.31 -12.84
CA ILE A 219 14.56 -3.33 -11.98
C ILE A 219 14.83 -4.08 -10.68
N ARG A 220 15.54 -5.22 -10.74
CA ARG A 220 15.96 -5.94 -9.52
C ARG A 220 16.93 -5.12 -8.68
N GLY A 221 17.84 -4.36 -9.29
CA GLY A 221 18.72 -3.43 -8.60
C GLY A 221 17.94 -2.35 -7.86
N LYS A 222 17.05 -1.64 -8.57
CA LYS A 222 16.20 -0.59 -7.99
C LYS A 222 15.22 -1.10 -6.94
N ALA A 223 14.64 -2.29 -7.12
CA ALA A 223 13.78 -2.92 -6.12
C ALA A 223 14.54 -3.26 -4.80
N MET A 224 15.87 -3.25 -4.85
CA MET A 224 16.76 -3.47 -3.71
C MET A 224 17.46 -2.18 -3.24
N GLU A 225 17.24 -1.03 -3.90
CA GLU A 225 17.69 0.29 -3.44
C GLU A 225 16.79 0.73 -2.26
N GLY A 226 17.01 0.08 -1.11
CA GLY A 226 16.21 0.22 0.08
C GLY A 226 15.80 -1.06 0.76
N TRP A 227 14.48 -1.27 0.80
CA TRP A 227 13.89 -2.48 1.33
C TRP A 227 12.84 -3.02 0.35
N TYR A 228 12.71 -4.35 0.33
CA TYR A 228 11.83 -5.07 -0.58
C TYR A 228 10.35 -4.93 -0.18
N GLY A 229 9.49 -4.62 -1.13
CA GLY A 229 8.04 -4.61 -0.97
C GLY A 229 7.45 -3.22 -0.77
N GLY A 230 6.29 -3.15 -0.11
CA GLY A 230 5.56 -1.89 0.06
C GLY A 230 4.65 -1.54 -1.10
N VAL A 231 3.95 -0.41 -0.95
CA VAL A 231 3.06 0.17 -1.95
C VAL A 231 3.25 1.68 -2.00
N HIS A 232 2.74 2.31 -3.07
CA HIS A 232 2.68 3.77 -3.22
C HIS A 232 1.21 4.20 -3.34
N PRO A 233 0.48 4.31 -2.20
CA PRO A 233 -0.87 4.83 -2.21
C PRO A 233 -0.85 6.31 -2.62
N VAL A 234 -1.98 6.80 -3.13
CA VAL A 234 -2.19 8.24 -3.30
C VAL A 234 -2.11 8.90 -1.92
N GLU A 235 -1.31 9.95 -1.79
CA GLU A 235 -0.99 10.56 -0.50
C GLU A 235 -2.18 11.29 0.11
N GLY A 236 -2.86 12.16 -0.63
CA GLY A 236 -4.07 12.85 -0.14
C GLY A 236 -3.83 13.80 1.04
N LYS A 237 -2.62 14.35 1.19
CA LYS A 237 -2.19 15.23 2.30
C LYS A 237 -2.54 16.71 2.07
N GLU A 238 -2.77 17.10 0.82
CA GLU A 238 -3.03 18.46 0.35
C GLU A 238 -4.13 19.20 1.14
N PRO A 239 -5.22 18.55 1.62
CA PRO A 239 -6.26 19.25 2.37
C PRO A 239 -5.80 19.83 3.72
N THR A 240 -4.66 19.37 4.27
CA THR A 240 -4.25 19.68 5.64
C THR A 240 -2.77 20.05 5.82
N GLU A 241 -1.88 19.63 4.92
CA GLU A 241 -0.42 19.83 5.07
C GLU A 241 0.00 21.31 5.23
N ALA A 242 -0.65 22.20 4.49
CA ALA A 242 -0.38 23.64 4.54
C ALA A 242 -1.13 24.37 5.68
N LYS A 243 -1.99 23.68 6.44
CA LYS A 243 -2.79 24.28 7.51
C LYS A 243 -2.05 24.21 8.85
N PRO A 244 -1.86 25.34 9.55
CA PRO A 244 -1.19 25.34 10.85
C PRO A 244 -1.97 24.58 11.90
N LEU A 245 -1.30 24.21 13.00
CA LEU A 245 -1.97 23.62 14.14
C LEU A 245 -2.94 24.62 14.78
N VAL A 246 -4.14 24.15 15.06
CA VAL A 246 -5.16 24.90 15.79
C VAL A 246 -5.31 24.29 17.17
N LYS A 247 -5.17 25.10 18.23
CA LYS A 247 -5.49 24.64 19.59
C LYS A 247 -6.99 24.40 19.70
N PHE A 248 -7.38 23.17 20.01
CA PHE A 248 -8.78 22.82 20.19
C PHE A 248 -9.30 23.35 21.53
N PRO A 249 -10.56 23.81 21.62
CA PRO A 249 -11.15 24.23 22.88
C PRO A 249 -11.08 23.13 23.95
N THR A 250 -11.01 23.53 25.23
CA THR A 250 -11.15 22.59 26.33
C THR A 250 -12.54 21.95 26.29
N PRO A 251 -12.65 20.61 26.31
CA PRO A 251 -13.96 19.96 26.28
C PRO A 251 -14.72 20.21 27.58
N GLU A 252 -16.06 20.27 27.50
CA GLU A 252 -16.93 20.35 28.68
C GLU A 252 -16.87 19.06 29.51
N THR A 253 -16.65 17.93 28.86
CA THR A 253 -16.43 16.63 29.50
C THR A 253 -15.29 15.89 28.80
N ALA A 254 -14.31 15.42 29.56
CA ALA A 254 -13.24 14.56 29.06
C ALA A 254 -13.48 13.11 29.51
N VAL A 255 -13.47 12.17 28.57
CA VAL A 255 -13.50 10.72 28.84
C VAL A 255 -12.10 10.17 28.64
N ILE A 256 -11.38 9.89 29.73
CA ILE A 256 -9.97 9.49 29.66
C ILE A 256 -9.85 7.97 29.89
N PRO A 257 -9.54 7.17 28.85
CA PRO A 257 -9.41 5.73 29.01
C PRO A 257 -8.18 5.36 29.82
N LEU A 258 -8.30 4.33 30.66
CA LEU A 258 -7.15 3.81 31.41
C LEU A 258 -6.29 2.83 30.59
N SER A 259 -6.72 2.46 29.38
CA SER A 259 -6.00 1.56 28.47
C SER A 259 -5.50 2.27 27.21
N MET A 260 -4.63 3.27 27.36
CA MET A 260 -4.03 4.01 26.24
C MET A 260 -2.62 3.52 25.85
N HIS A 261 -2.26 2.30 26.27
CA HIS A 261 -0.98 1.66 26.00
C HIS A 261 -1.16 0.17 25.66
N LEU A 262 -0.09 -0.49 25.20
CA LEU A 262 -0.16 -1.87 24.70
C LEU A 262 -0.55 -2.90 25.77
N GLY A 263 -0.03 -2.78 27.00
CA GLY A 263 -0.23 -3.78 28.05
C GLY A 263 -1.40 -3.48 29.00
N ALA A 264 -1.28 -3.88 30.27
CA ALA A 264 -2.41 -3.93 31.20
C ALA A 264 -2.93 -2.52 31.55
N PRO A 265 -4.26 -2.28 31.51
CA PRO A 265 -4.87 -0.98 31.84
C PRO A 265 -4.36 -0.41 33.17
N ALA A 266 -4.19 0.91 33.24
CA ALA A 266 -3.84 1.59 34.47
C ALA A 266 -4.93 1.43 35.54
N ASN A 267 -4.53 1.36 36.82
CA ASN A 267 -5.49 1.32 37.93
C ASN A 267 -5.90 2.77 38.26
N PRO A 268 -7.20 3.08 38.37
CA PRO A 268 -7.61 4.42 38.78
C PRO A 268 -7.13 4.73 40.21
N VAL A 269 -6.62 5.95 40.41
CA VAL A 269 -6.18 6.45 41.73
C VAL A 269 -7.04 7.60 42.26
N VAL A 270 -8.15 7.87 41.58
CA VAL A 270 -9.17 8.87 41.95
C VAL A 270 -10.52 8.17 42.10
N SER A 271 -11.45 8.82 42.78
CA SER A 271 -12.83 8.38 43.01
C SER A 271 -13.85 9.34 42.39
N VAL A 272 -15.06 8.84 42.14
CA VAL A 272 -16.18 9.70 41.73
C VAL A 272 -16.45 10.74 42.82
N GLY A 273 -16.53 12.01 42.44
CA GLY A 273 -16.69 13.16 43.32
C GLY A 273 -15.39 13.92 43.58
N ASP A 274 -14.22 13.33 43.29
CA ASP A 274 -12.93 14.01 43.45
C ASP A 274 -12.81 15.18 42.47
N HIS A 275 -12.22 16.29 42.93
CA HIS A 275 -11.75 17.35 42.06
C HIS A 275 -10.32 17.03 41.61
N VAL A 276 -10.05 17.21 40.32
CA VAL A 276 -8.75 16.96 39.70
C VAL A 276 -8.26 18.19 38.96
N GLU A 277 -6.94 18.33 38.90
CA GLU A 277 -6.25 19.43 38.21
C GLU A 277 -5.51 18.93 36.95
N VAL A 278 -5.24 19.85 36.01
CA VAL A 278 -4.54 19.52 34.75
C VAL A 278 -3.16 18.97 35.06
N GLY A 279 -2.87 17.77 34.56
CA GLY A 279 -1.61 17.06 34.77
C GLY A 279 -1.56 16.20 36.03
N GLN A 280 -2.62 16.18 36.86
CA GLN A 280 -2.70 15.26 38.00
C GLN A 280 -2.79 13.81 37.52
N MET A 281 -2.06 12.90 38.17
CA MET A 281 -2.18 11.47 37.90
C MET A 281 -3.54 10.96 38.38
N ILE A 282 -4.27 10.32 37.47
CA ILE A 282 -5.60 9.72 37.72
C ILE A 282 -5.60 8.20 37.53
N GLY A 283 -4.54 7.65 36.93
CA GLY A 283 -4.33 6.21 36.88
C GLY A 283 -2.86 5.84 36.98
N GLU A 284 -2.53 4.88 37.85
CA GLU A 284 -1.19 4.34 38.02
C GLU A 284 -0.94 3.15 37.08
N ALA A 285 0.30 2.96 36.65
CA ALA A 285 0.67 1.87 35.75
C ALA A 285 0.53 0.49 36.41
N ALA A 286 -0.18 -0.44 35.77
CA ALA A 286 -0.36 -1.81 36.22
C ALA A 286 0.69 -2.75 35.59
N GLY A 287 1.88 -2.83 36.20
CA GLY A 287 2.96 -3.74 35.77
C GLY A 287 3.92 -3.15 34.73
N PHE A 288 4.79 -4.02 34.17
CA PHE A 288 5.94 -3.57 33.36
C PHE A 288 5.55 -2.94 32.02
N ILE A 289 4.57 -3.51 31.30
CA ILE A 289 4.05 -2.92 30.07
C ILE A 289 2.75 -2.18 30.41
N SER A 290 2.88 -1.02 31.03
CA SER A 290 1.80 -0.09 31.37
C SER A 290 2.39 1.31 31.56
N ALA A 291 1.56 2.35 31.55
CA ALA A 291 2.02 3.73 31.72
C ALA A 291 0.98 4.57 32.50
N PRO A 292 1.42 5.51 33.36
CA PRO A 292 0.51 6.40 34.07
C PRO A 292 -0.43 7.20 33.15
N VAL A 293 -1.60 7.53 33.68
CA VAL A 293 -2.65 8.31 33.02
C VAL A 293 -2.95 9.55 33.84
N HIS A 294 -3.10 10.69 33.16
CA HIS A 294 -3.22 12.01 33.79
C HIS A 294 -4.50 12.71 33.34
N ALA A 295 -5.05 13.57 34.20
CA ALA A 295 -6.15 14.46 33.87
C ALA A 295 -5.68 15.49 32.84
N SER A 296 -6.40 15.59 31.72
CA SER A 296 -6.10 16.57 30.66
C SER A 296 -6.79 17.91 30.86
N ILE A 297 -7.80 17.95 31.76
CA ILE A 297 -8.60 19.11 32.14
C ILE A 297 -8.72 19.16 33.66
N SER A 298 -9.00 20.35 34.21
CA SER A 298 -9.42 20.49 35.62
C SER A 298 -10.93 20.36 35.75
N GLY A 299 -11.39 19.78 36.85
CA GLY A 299 -12.81 19.60 37.09
C GLY A 299 -13.14 18.47 38.05
N THR A 300 -14.37 17.96 38.00
CA THR A 300 -14.86 16.93 38.91
C THR A 300 -14.94 15.59 38.20
N VAL A 301 -14.45 14.52 38.83
CA VAL A 301 -14.66 13.14 38.36
C VAL A 301 -16.13 12.78 38.55
N ILE A 302 -16.88 12.68 37.46
CA ILE A 302 -18.33 12.39 37.49
C ILE A 302 -18.64 10.90 37.32
N ALA A 303 -17.72 10.12 36.74
CA ALA A 303 -17.88 8.67 36.60
C ALA A 303 -16.53 7.96 36.44
N ILE A 304 -16.49 6.70 36.86
CA ILE A 304 -15.41 5.74 36.55
C ILE A 304 -16.09 4.45 36.07
N GLU A 305 -16.17 4.28 34.76
CA GLU A 305 -16.98 3.23 34.14
C GLU A 305 -16.46 2.86 32.74
N ASP A 306 -16.97 1.77 32.17
CA ASP A 306 -16.64 1.39 30.80
C ASP A 306 -17.25 2.37 29.79
N ARG A 307 -16.40 2.93 28.92
CA ARG A 307 -16.77 3.84 27.83
C ARG A 307 -16.22 3.36 26.49
N PRO A 308 -16.78 3.84 25.36
CA PRO A 308 -16.26 3.52 24.03
C PRO A 308 -14.76 3.80 23.89
N HIS A 309 -14.05 2.91 23.21
CA HIS A 309 -12.61 2.96 23.00
C HIS A 309 -12.28 2.70 21.53
N ALA A 310 -11.55 3.63 20.89
CA ALA A 310 -11.37 3.64 19.43
C ALA A 310 -10.79 2.35 18.83
N THR A 311 -10.03 1.57 19.61
CA THR A 311 -9.35 0.35 19.11
C THR A 311 -9.71 -0.95 19.85
N ARG A 312 -10.51 -0.89 20.93
CA ARG A 312 -10.74 -2.04 21.84
C ARG A 312 -12.22 -2.31 22.13
N GLY A 313 -13.15 -1.56 21.54
CA GLY A 313 -14.57 -1.66 21.86
C GLY A 313 -14.91 -0.75 23.03
N THR A 314 -14.81 -1.25 24.25
CA THR A 314 -14.98 -0.46 25.49
C THR A 314 -13.80 -0.63 26.44
N CYS A 315 -13.63 0.33 27.35
CA CYS A 315 -12.59 0.32 28.37
C CYS A 315 -13.00 1.17 29.58
N LEU A 316 -12.58 0.74 30.77
CA LEU A 316 -12.68 1.53 31.99
C LEU A 316 -12.01 2.89 31.78
N SER A 317 -12.76 3.95 32.07
CA SER A 317 -12.39 5.33 31.80
C SER A 317 -12.77 6.22 32.97
N VAL A 318 -11.97 7.27 33.20
CA VAL A 318 -12.29 8.34 34.15
C VAL A 318 -12.98 9.46 33.38
N VAL A 319 -14.20 9.82 33.78
CA VAL A 319 -14.98 10.88 33.14
C VAL A 319 -14.91 12.13 34.01
N ILE A 320 -14.39 13.23 33.45
CA ILE A 320 -14.17 14.50 34.16
C ILE A 320 -15.08 15.56 33.54
N ALA A 321 -15.92 16.20 34.34
CA ALA A 321 -16.66 17.39 33.95
C ALA A 321 -15.82 18.64 34.21
N SER A 322 -15.59 19.44 33.19
CA SER A 322 -14.74 20.63 33.24
C SER A 322 -15.31 21.69 34.18
N ASP A 323 -14.43 22.31 34.98
CA ASP A 323 -14.77 23.49 35.78
C ASP A 323 -14.50 24.82 35.05
N GLY A 324 -13.99 24.76 33.82
CA GLY A 324 -13.63 25.91 33.00
C GLY A 324 -12.39 26.68 33.45
N LYS A 325 -11.69 26.23 34.51
CA LYS A 325 -10.56 26.97 35.11
C LYS A 325 -9.21 26.58 34.51
N ASN A 326 -9.08 25.35 34.01
CA ASN A 326 -7.80 24.76 33.58
C ASN A 326 -6.69 24.92 34.62
N THR A 327 -7.01 24.74 35.92
CA THR A 327 -6.03 24.83 37.00
C THR A 327 -4.98 23.74 36.82
N ILE A 328 -3.70 24.14 36.82
CA ILE A 328 -2.56 23.24 36.65
C ILE A 328 -2.19 22.62 38.01
N HIS A 329 -2.01 21.31 38.03
CA HIS A 329 -1.64 20.57 39.23
C HIS A 329 -0.26 21.00 39.75
N GLU A 330 -0.10 21.06 41.06
CA GLU A 330 1.15 21.54 41.68
C GLU A 330 2.38 20.72 41.27
N SER A 331 2.23 19.45 40.88
CA SER A 331 3.38 18.63 40.43
C SER A 331 3.94 19.04 39.07
N VAL A 332 3.20 19.83 38.28
CA VAL A 332 3.61 20.27 36.95
C VAL A 332 4.57 21.45 37.10
N LYS A 333 5.86 21.12 37.17
CA LYS A 333 6.95 22.10 37.30
C LYS A 333 8.07 21.73 36.33
N PRO A 334 8.76 22.71 35.72
CA PRO A 334 9.97 22.46 34.94
C PRO A 334 10.96 21.58 35.71
N ASN A 335 11.56 20.60 35.02
CA ASN A 335 12.66 19.80 35.56
C ASN A 335 13.99 20.56 35.43
N LYS A 336 15.08 19.94 35.92
CA LYS A 336 16.43 20.47 35.74
C LYS A 336 16.76 20.65 34.24
N PRO A 337 17.67 21.57 33.88
CA PRO A 337 18.21 21.64 32.53
C PRO A 337 18.73 20.28 32.05
N LEU A 338 18.64 20.02 30.75
CA LEU A 338 18.96 18.71 30.18
C LEU A 338 20.41 18.29 30.49
N GLU A 339 21.33 19.26 30.54
CA GLU A 339 22.75 19.08 30.82
C GLU A 339 22.98 18.49 32.21
N GLU A 340 22.14 18.83 33.18
CA GLU A 340 22.23 18.40 34.58
C GLU A 340 21.51 17.08 34.85
N LEU A 341 20.57 16.68 33.99
CA LEU A 341 19.82 15.43 34.15
C LEU A 341 20.69 14.22 33.83
N THR A 342 20.64 13.19 34.67
CA THR A 342 21.18 11.87 34.40
C THR A 342 20.27 11.07 33.46
N ALA A 343 20.81 10.00 32.85
CA ALA A 343 20.01 9.10 32.02
C ALA A 343 18.80 8.51 32.77
N ASP A 344 19.00 8.07 34.01
CA ASP A 344 17.92 7.52 34.85
C ASP A 344 16.86 8.57 35.22
N GLU A 345 17.27 9.82 35.50
CA GLU A 345 16.31 10.91 35.73
C GLU A 345 15.45 11.19 34.48
N ILE A 346 16.05 11.19 33.28
CA ILE A 346 15.28 11.34 32.03
C ILE A 346 14.27 10.20 31.88
N ILE A 347 14.69 8.95 32.07
CA ILE A 347 13.82 7.78 31.96
C ILE A 347 12.66 7.86 32.97
N GLU A 348 12.93 8.28 34.20
CA GLU A 348 11.91 8.39 35.24
C GLU A 348 10.94 9.56 34.97
N ILE A 349 11.41 10.70 34.44
CA ILE A 349 10.54 11.78 33.95
C ILE A 349 9.61 11.25 32.85
N VAL A 350 10.15 10.55 31.84
CA VAL A 350 9.36 10.00 30.72
C VAL A 350 8.32 8.99 31.20
N LYS A 351 8.69 8.13 32.16
CA LYS A 351 7.80 7.16 32.79
C LYS A 351 6.67 7.84 33.55
N ASN A 352 7.00 8.77 34.44
CA ASN A 352 6.02 9.46 35.29
C ASN A 352 5.11 10.38 34.49
N ALA A 353 5.59 10.96 33.40
CA ALA A 353 4.77 11.71 32.45
C ALA A 353 3.79 10.84 31.65
N GLY A 354 3.87 9.50 31.77
CA GLY A 354 2.98 8.57 31.08
C GLY A 354 3.18 8.53 29.57
N ILE A 355 4.40 8.82 29.09
CA ILE A 355 4.68 8.90 27.65
C ILE A 355 4.72 7.49 27.04
N VAL A 356 4.05 7.37 25.90
CA VAL A 356 4.00 6.14 25.10
C VAL A 356 4.41 6.44 23.65
N GLY A 357 4.74 5.39 22.90
CA GLY A 357 4.99 5.48 21.46
C GLY A 357 3.73 5.91 20.71
N MET A 358 3.72 7.14 20.22
CA MET A 358 2.57 7.80 19.58
C MET A 358 2.48 7.57 18.06
N GLY A 359 3.34 6.71 17.51
CA GLY A 359 3.23 6.20 16.14
C GLY A 359 2.21 5.06 15.99
N GLY A 360 1.41 4.75 17.01
CA GLY A 360 0.31 3.79 16.94
C GLY A 360 0.20 2.91 18.20
N ALA A 361 1.06 1.91 18.33
CA ALA A 361 0.90 0.80 19.28
C ALA A 361 0.84 1.17 20.78
N GLY A 362 1.23 2.39 21.16
CA GLY A 362 1.17 2.84 22.56
C GLY A 362 2.12 2.07 23.49
N PHE A 363 3.30 1.66 23.00
CA PHE A 363 4.30 1.00 23.84
C PHE A 363 4.93 2.02 24.80
N PRO A 364 5.04 1.75 26.12
CA PRO A 364 5.61 2.72 27.07
C PRO A 364 7.04 3.15 26.69
N THR A 365 7.26 4.45 26.52
CA THR A 365 8.53 4.96 25.96
C THR A 365 9.70 4.72 26.89
N TYR A 366 9.50 4.83 28.21
CA TYR A 366 10.55 4.57 29.20
C TYR A 366 11.15 3.16 29.11
N VAL A 367 10.37 2.18 28.64
CA VAL A 367 10.85 0.80 28.43
C VAL A 367 11.81 0.74 27.23
N LYS A 368 11.54 1.52 26.17
CA LYS A 368 12.45 1.65 25.03
C LYS A 368 13.76 2.34 25.42
N LEU A 369 13.68 3.32 26.31
CA LEU A 369 14.83 4.10 26.80
C LEU A 369 15.68 3.35 27.83
N LYS A 370 15.30 2.13 28.22
CA LYS A 370 16.10 1.25 29.08
C LYS A 370 16.50 -0.03 28.35
N PRO A 371 17.27 0.07 27.25
CA PRO A 371 17.66 -1.08 26.47
C PRO A 371 18.60 -1.99 27.26
N ASN A 372 18.54 -3.29 27.01
CA ASN A 372 19.46 -4.28 27.57
C ASN A 372 20.76 -4.46 26.74
N LYS A 373 20.92 -3.66 25.68
CA LYS A 373 22.02 -3.68 24.72
C LYS A 373 22.45 -2.25 24.40
N PRO A 374 23.72 -2.02 24.04
CA PRO A 374 24.19 -0.71 23.59
C PRO A 374 23.39 -0.20 22.38
N ILE A 375 23.10 1.09 22.36
CA ILE A 375 22.43 1.76 21.24
C ILE A 375 23.47 2.56 20.46
N GLU A 376 23.52 2.32 19.16
CA GLU A 376 24.39 3.04 18.22
C GLU A 376 23.71 4.30 17.68
N ALA A 377 22.39 4.23 17.45
CA ALA A 377 21.63 5.37 16.94
C ALA A 377 20.20 5.45 17.52
N VAL A 378 19.78 6.66 17.87
CA VAL A 378 18.37 7.00 18.07
C VAL A 378 17.79 7.46 16.73
N LEU A 379 16.71 6.82 16.28
CA LEU A 379 16.03 7.13 15.03
C LEU A 379 14.69 7.81 15.32
N ILE A 380 14.50 9.03 14.84
CA ILE A 380 13.21 9.72 14.90
C ILE A 380 12.45 9.43 13.61
N ASN A 381 11.32 8.76 13.76
CA ASN A 381 10.38 8.49 12.68
C ASN A 381 9.58 9.76 12.35
N ALA A 382 10.07 10.51 11.35
CA ALA A 382 9.45 11.68 10.76
C ALA A 382 8.81 11.38 9.39
N CYS A 383 8.59 10.10 9.06
CA CYS A 383 8.06 9.70 7.76
C CYS A 383 6.58 10.02 7.60
N GLU A 384 5.73 9.69 8.60
CA GLU A 384 4.27 9.84 8.50
C GLU A 384 3.70 9.28 7.16
N CYS A 385 4.04 8.02 6.87
CA CYS A 385 3.74 7.40 5.57
C CYS A 385 2.27 6.99 5.38
N GLU A 386 1.42 7.11 6.42
CA GLU A 386 -0.02 6.92 6.27
C GLU A 386 -0.59 8.03 5.37
N PRO A 387 -1.37 7.68 4.34
CA PRO A 387 -2.03 8.68 3.52
C PRO A 387 -2.96 9.56 4.35
N MET A 388 -3.18 10.79 3.88
CA MET A 388 -4.06 11.83 4.41
C MET A 388 -3.64 12.47 5.72
N LEU A 389 -2.87 11.77 6.57
CA LEU A 389 -2.44 12.32 7.86
C LEU A 389 -1.30 13.32 7.68
N THR A 390 -1.35 14.42 8.42
CA THR A 390 -0.33 15.49 8.40
C THR A 390 0.02 16.01 9.79
N ALA A 391 -0.45 15.35 10.84
CA ALA A 391 -0.25 15.72 12.24
C ALA A 391 1.24 15.80 12.60
N ASP A 392 2.02 14.78 12.25
CA ASP A 392 3.44 14.71 12.51
C ASP A 392 4.21 15.70 11.61
N HIS A 393 3.79 15.92 10.36
CA HIS A 393 4.33 16.98 9.49
C HIS A 393 4.18 18.36 10.13
N ARG A 394 3.00 18.70 10.65
CA ARG A 394 2.79 19.99 11.34
C ARG A 394 3.57 20.09 12.65
N VAL A 395 3.70 18.99 13.40
CA VAL A 395 4.54 18.94 14.59
C VAL A 395 6.01 19.22 14.27
N LEU A 396 6.53 18.69 13.15
CA LEU A 396 7.90 18.97 12.68
C LEU A 396 8.13 20.46 12.41
N LEU A 397 7.15 21.14 11.79
CA LEU A 397 7.28 22.56 11.44
C LEU A 397 7.15 23.49 12.66
N GLU A 398 6.20 23.19 13.55
CA GLU A 398 5.81 24.11 14.62
C GLU A 398 6.55 23.85 15.95
N TYR A 399 7.10 22.64 16.12
CA TYR A 399 7.81 22.21 17.33
C TYR A 399 9.21 21.65 17.03
N ALA A 400 9.87 22.11 15.96
CA ALA A 400 11.19 21.63 15.55
C ALA A 400 12.22 21.64 16.69
N ASP A 401 12.29 22.73 17.45
CA ASP A 401 13.24 22.88 18.57
C ASP A 401 12.94 21.93 19.73
N ASP A 402 11.66 21.62 19.98
CA ASP A 402 11.26 20.65 20.99
C ASP A 402 11.56 19.22 20.55
N ILE A 403 11.38 18.90 19.26
CA ILE A 403 11.74 17.60 18.70
C ILE A 403 13.26 17.38 18.79
N ILE A 404 14.06 18.38 18.43
CA ILE A 404 15.53 18.30 18.53
C ILE A 404 15.95 18.15 20.00
N PHE A 405 15.36 18.93 20.91
CA PHE A 405 15.61 18.79 22.35
C PHE A 405 15.27 17.39 22.87
N GLY A 406 14.11 16.86 22.50
CA GLY A 406 13.70 15.52 22.91
C GLY A 406 14.62 14.44 22.34
N LEU A 407 15.11 14.59 21.10
CA LEU A 407 16.08 13.67 20.49
C LEU A 407 17.38 13.67 21.30
N LEU A 408 17.89 14.84 21.68
CA LEU A 408 19.08 14.95 22.53
C LEU A 408 18.85 14.31 23.91
N ALA A 409 17.65 14.44 24.47
CA ALA A 409 17.28 13.78 25.71
C ALA A 409 17.24 12.25 25.56
N GLU A 410 16.70 11.72 24.48
CA GLU A 410 16.74 10.27 24.20
C GLU A 410 18.16 9.78 24.00
N MET A 411 18.98 10.48 23.20
CA MET A 411 20.39 10.15 22.99
C MET A 411 21.15 10.07 24.32
N LYS A 412 20.93 11.03 25.23
CA LYS A 412 21.51 11.02 26.57
C LYS A 412 20.98 9.86 27.43
N ALA A 413 19.68 9.58 27.38
CA ALA A 413 19.06 8.49 28.14
C ALA A 413 19.59 7.11 27.75
N VAL A 414 19.80 6.85 26.47
CA VAL A 414 20.32 5.55 25.97
C VAL A 414 21.83 5.54 25.71
N ASN A 415 22.51 6.65 26.01
CA ASN A 415 23.94 6.85 25.73
C ASN A 415 24.32 6.54 24.26
N ALA A 416 23.49 7.01 23.32
CA ALA A 416 23.72 6.82 21.90
C ALA A 416 24.58 7.95 21.31
N PRO A 417 25.62 7.64 20.51
CA PRO A 417 26.47 8.65 19.90
C PRO A 417 25.81 9.37 18.71
N LYS A 418 24.73 8.81 18.16
CA LYS A 418 24.09 9.31 16.93
C LYS A 418 22.58 9.47 17.07
N GLY A 419 22.05 10.57 16.56
CA GLY A 419 20.63 10.83 16.35
C GLY A 419 20.33 11.01 14.86
N ILE A 420 19.29 10.35 14.35
CA ILE A 420 18.92 10.41 12.93
C ILE A 420 17.43 10.74 12.82
N ILE A 421 17.10 11.89 12.24
CA ILE A 421 15.73 12.22 11.89
C ILE A 421 15.46 11.69 10.49
N VAL A 422 14.68 10.60 10.39
CA VAL A 422 14.37 9.93 9.13
C VAL A 422 13.06 10.47 8.58
N ILE A 423 13.11 11.17 7.45
CA ILE A 423 12.01 11.95 6.89
C ILE A 423 11.82 11.66 5.41
N GLU A 424 10.56 11.52 4.97
CA GLU A 424 10.22 11.28 3.56
C GLU A 424 10.38 12.57 2.72
N GLU A 425 10.83 12.40 1.47
CA GLU A 425 11.09 13.50 0.51
C GLU A 425 9.85 14.34 0.14
N ASN A 426 8.64 13.85 0.45
CA ASN A 426 7.38 14.59 0.30
C ASN A 426 7.21 15.77 1.28
N LYS A 427 8.14 16.01 2.21
CA LYS A 427 8.10 17.12 3.19
C LYS A 427 9.29 18.08 3.04
N PRO A 428 9.47 18.73 1.88
CA PRO A 428 10.67 19.53 1.60
C PRO A 428 10.84 20.72 2.56
N ASP A 429 9.74 21.28 3.06
CA ASP A 429 9.72 22.37 4.04
C ASP A 429 10.28 21.94 5.41
N ALA A 430 9.82 20.80 5.93
CA ALA A 430 10.31 20.24 7.19
C ALA A 430 11.76 19.75 7.04
N ILE A 431 12.15 19.18 5.89
CA ILE A 431 13.54 18.80 5.62
C ILE A 431 14.46 20.03 5.69
N ALA A 432 14.08 21.11 5.02
CA ALA A 432 14.86 22.35 5.01
C ALA A 432 15.03 22.91 6.43
N LEU A 433 13.92 23.03 7.18
CA LEU A 433 13.92 23.52 8.55
C LEU A 433 14.78 22.67 9.49
N LEU A 434 14.64 21.35 9.42
CA LEU A 434 15.39 20.44 10.30
C LEU A 434 16.88 20.46 9.97
N ARG A 435 17.26 20.50 8.68
CA ARG A 435 18.67 20.62 8.26
C ARG A 435 19.30 21.92 8.77
N GLU A 436 18.57 23.04 8.68
CA GLU A 436 19.03 24.32 9.23
C GLU A 436 19.26 24.22 10.74
N LYS A 437 18.26 23.73 11.49
CA LYS A 437 18.31 23.68 12.97
C LYS A 437 19.27 22.64 13.54
N THR A 438 19.67 21.65 12.75
CA THR A 438 20.59 20.58 13.19
C THR A 438 22.02 20.72 12.66
N ALA A 439 22.30 21.72 11.82
CA ALA A 439 23.59 21.89 11.14
C ALA A 439 24.80 21.92 12.09
N ASP A 440 24.63 22.55 13.26
CA ASP A 440 25.70 22.74 14.26
C ASP A 440 25.60 21.76 15.44
N ILE A 441 24.73 20.76 15.37
CA ILE A 441 24.52 19.79 16.44
C ILE A 441 25.32 18.52 16.16
N GLU A 442 26.42 18.34 16.90
CA GLU A 442 27.27 17.16 16.76
C GLU A 442 26.48 15.85 17.02
N GLY A 443 26.67 14.87 16.14
CA GLY A 443 26.03 13.56 16.25
C GLY A 443 24.58 13.50 15.77
N VAL A 444 23.97 14.61 15.31
CA VAL A 444 22.61 14.63 14.78
C VAL A 444 22.62 14.80 13.26
N GLU A 445 21.81 14.02 12.53
CA GLU A 445 21.63 14.15 11.09
C GLU A 445 20.16 14.05 10.66
N VAL A 446 19.85 14.64 9.50
CA VAL A 446 18.56 14.49 8.83
C VAL A 446 18.73 13.58 7.62
N LEU A 447 18.12 12.40 7.66
CA LEU A 447 18.14 11.41 6.59
C LEU A 447 16.85 11.50 5.77
N GLU A 448 16.99 12.01 4.55
CA GLU A 448 15.93 12.03 3.56
C GLU A 448 15.77 10.64 2.91
N VAL A 449 14.53 10.15 2.83
CA VAL A 449 14.19 8.85 2.25
C VAL A 449 13.04 8.95 1.24
N THR A 450 12.98 8.01 0.30
CA THR A 450 11.90 7.92 -0.69
C THR A 450 10.54 7.73 -0.03
N THR A 451 9.52 8.43 -0.55
CA THR A 451 8.12 8.27 -0.11
C THR A 451 7.58 6.90 -0.51
N GLN A 452 7.35 6.04 0.49
CA GLN A 452 6.95 4.65 0.26
C GLN A 452 6.19 4.11 1.48
N TYR A 453 5.09 3.40 1.29
CA TYR A 453 4.39 2.80 2.43
C TYR A 453 4.80 1.32 2.63
N PRO A 454 5.16 0.87 3.86
CA PRO A 454 5.13 1.58 5.15
C PRO A 454 6.54 1.98 5.61
N GLN A 455 7.14 3.02 5.03
CA GLN A 455 8.48 3.51 5.37
C GLN A 455 8.59 3.93 6.84
N GLY A 456 7.51 4.41 7.45
CA GLY A 456 7.42 4.70 8.89
C GLY A 456 7.33 3.46 9.80
N GLY A 457 7.36 2.24 9.27
CA GLY A 457 7.48 1.03 10.06
C GLY A 457 8.86 0.91 10.70
N GLU A 458 8.94 0.62 12.00
CA GLU A 458 10.19 0.59 12.78
C GLU A 458 11.30 -0.26 12.11
N LYS A 459 10.96 -1.46 11.63
CA LYS A 459 11.92 -2.33 10.93
C LYS A 459 12.37 -1.77 9.57
N MET A 460 11.49 -1.04 8.87
CA MET A 460 11.80 -0.44 7.57
C MET A 460 12.68 0.80 7.74
N LEU A 461 12.43 1.60 8.78
CA LEU A 461 13.28 2.72 9.19
C LEU A 461 14.70 2.26 9.50
N ILE A 462 14.86 1.24 10.33
CA ILE A 462 16.18 0.70 10.69
C ILE A 462 16.91 0.19 9.45
N LYS A 463 16.21 -0.52 8.56
CA LYS A 463 16.79 -1.01 7.32
C LYS A 463 17.27 0.13 6.42
N ARG A 464 16.51 1.23 6.31
CA ARG A 464 16.92 2.42 5.55
C ARG A 464 18.07 3.18 6.22
N ALA A 465 17.97 3.47 7.51
CA ALA A 465 18.91 4.34 8.21
C ALA A 465 20.22 3.65 8.57
N MET A 466 20.18 2.35 8.85
CA MET A 466 21.34 1.60 9.36
C MET A 466 21.76 0.43 8.46
N GLY A 467 20.99 0.09 7.43
CA GLY A 467 21.28 -1.07 6.58
C GLY A 467 21.15 -2.42 7.30
N ARG A 468 20.44 -2.46 8.44
CA ARG A 468 20.30 -3.65 9.30
C ARG A 468 18.87 -4.18 9.32
N SER A 469 18.72 -5.48 9.47
CA SER A 469 17.43 -6.15 9.62
C SER A 469 17.23 -6.59 11.07
N VAL A 470 16.14 -6.17 11.70
CA VAL A 470 15.76 -6.65 13.03
C VAL A 470 15.39 -8.13 12.93
N PRO A 471 15.99 -9.03 13.74
CA PRO A 471 15.70 -10.46 13.67
C PRO A 471 14.23 -10.77 14.02
N SER A 472 13.74 -11.93 13.55
CA SER A 472 12.42 -12.44 13.94
C SER A 472 12.32 -12.55 15.47
N GLY A 473 11.20 -12.07 16.03
CA GLY A 473 11.01 -11.95 17.48
C GLY A 473 11.94 -10.97 18.22
N GLY A 474 12.87 -10.32 17.53
CA GLY A 474 13.80 -9.35 18.10
C GLY A 474 13.23 -7.93 18.21
N LEU A 475 14.00 -7.08 18.90
CA LEU A 475 13.73 -5.67 19.14
C LEU A 475 14.74 -4.77 18.39
N PRO A 476 14.41 -3.50 18.14
CA PRO A 476 15.36 -2.52 17.58
C PRO A 476 16.73 -2.49 18.28
N ALA A 477 16.75 -2.65 19.60
CA ALA A 477 17.98 -2.69 20.40
C ALA A 477 18.90 -3.86 20.01
N ASP A 478 18.38 -4.94 19.42
CA ASP A 478 19.20 -6.08 18.95
C ASP A 478 20.11 -5.71 17.79
N VAL A 479 19.82 -4.61 17.10
CA VAL A 479 20.60 -4.09 15.98
C VAL A 479 21.14 -2.67 16.26
N GLY A 480 21.18 -2.27 17.54
CA GLY A 480 21.75 -1.01 17.99
C GLY A 480 20.87 0.21 17.74
N ALA A 481 19.54 0.05 17.61
CA ALA A 481 18.62 1.14 17.32
C ALA A 481 17.64 1.40 18.47
N CYS A 482 17.34 2.67 18.76
CA CYS A 482 16.17 3.08 19.52
C CYS A 482 15.29 3.94 18.61
N VAL A 483 14.00 3.61 18.45
CA VAL A 483 13.13 4.28 17.49
C VAL A 483 11.92 4.92 18.16
N SER A 484 11.75 6.21 17.92
CA SER A 484 10.69 7.04 18.49
C SER A 484 9.98 7.85 17.40
N ASN A 485 8.68 8.09 17.57
CA ASN A 485 7.90 8.95 16.69
C ASN A 485 8.11 10.42 17.06
N VAL A 486 8.02 11.36 16.10
CA VAL A 486 8.24 12.80 16.34
C VAL A 486 7.37 13.35 17.47
N SER A 487 6.09 12.96 17.54
CA SER A 487 5.20 13.41 18.60
C SER A 487 5.65 12.87 19.96
N THR A 488 6.18 11.64 20.03
CA THR A 488 6.71 11.06 21.28
C THR A 488 7.88 11.86 21.80
N VAL A 489 8.79 12.25 20.91
CA VAL A 489 9.99 13.02 21.25
C VAL A 489 9.62 14.43 21.71
N LYS A 490 8.65 15.07 21.04
CA LYS A 490 8.08 16.36 21.48
C LYS A 490 7.49 16.25 22.88
N ALA A 491 6.75 15.19 23.20
CA ALA A 491 6.21 14.98 24.55
C ALA A 491 7.30 14.79 25.62
N ILE A 492 8.46 14.22 25.27
CA ILE A 492 9.62 14.15 26.19
C ILE A 492 10.11 15.57 26.49
N ALA A 493 10.20 16.43 25.48
CA ALA A 493 10.58 17.83 25.67
C ALA A 493 9.58 18.58 26.56
N ASP A 494 8.27 18.41 26.36
CA ASP A 494 7.24 19.00 27.22
C ASP A 494 7.43 18.57 28.69
N ALA A 495 7.59 17.26 28.92
CA ALA A 495 7.74 16.70 30.26
C ALA A 495 8.99 17.23 30.97
N ILE A 496 10.11 17.36 30.26
CA ILE A 496 11.35 17.90 30.85
C ILE A 496 11.24 19.42 31.05
N LYS A 497 10.91 20.18 30.00
CA LYS A 497 10.95 21.65 30.03
C LYS A 497 9.88 22.27 30.92
N THR A 498 8.71 21.65 31.01
CA THR A 498 7.54 22.23 31.68
C THR A 498 7.02 21.39 32.84
N GLY A 499 7.40 20.11 32.91
CA GLY A 499 6.79 19.15 33.83
C GLY A 499 5.43 18.62 33.37
N MET A 500 4.93 19.06 32.21
CA MET A 500 3.60 18.66 31.73
C MET A 500 3.62 17.19 31.28
N PRO A 501 2.78 16.32 31.87
CA PRO A 501 2.65 14.95 31.39
C PRO A 501 1.93 14.90 30.03
N LEU A 502 1.90 13.71 29.41
CA LEU A 502 1.23 13.52 28.13
C LEU A 502 -0.30 13.63 28.28
N ILE A 503 -0.82 14.85 28.09
CA ILE A 503 -2.25 15.21 28.19
C ILE A 503 -2.83 15.75 26.88
N GLU A 504 -2.00 15.98 25.86
CA GLU A 504 -2.39 16.51 24.56
C GLU A 504 -1.89 15.62 23.42
N ARG A 505 -2.65 15.59 22.33
CA ARG A 505 -2.27 14.91 21.08
C ARG A 505 -2.60 15.80 19.88
N VAL A 506 -1.64 15.91 18.97
CA VAL A 506 -1.91 16.49 17.65
C VAL A 506 -2.65 15.46 16.80
N THR A 507 -3.79 15.84 16.25
CA THR A 507 -4.70 14.97 15.48
C THR A 507 -5.10 15.64 14.17
N THR A 508 -4.93 14.94 13.04
CA THR A 508 -5.47 15.37 11.73
C THR A 508 -6.93 14.95 11.62
N VAL A 509 -7.84 15.86 11.25
CA VAL A 509 -9.21 15.53 10.86
C VAL A 509 -9.37 15.83 9.37
N THR A 510 -9.61 14.81 8.57
CA THR A 510 -9.62 14.96 7.10
C THR A 510 -10.45 13.88 6.41
N GLY A 511 -10.54 13.92 5.10
CA GLY A 511 -11.35 12.99 4.33
C GLY A 511 -12.26 13.68 3.33
N LYS A 512 -12.71 12.92 2.33
CA LYS A 512 -13.65 13.38 1.30
C LYS A 512 -14.94 13.97 1.89
N TYR A 513 -15.35 13.46 3.05
CA TYR A 513 -16.60 13.82 3.72
C TYR A 513 -16.44 14.80 4.88
N ILE A 514 -15.25 15.39 5.05
CA ILE A 514 -14.99 16.43 6.05
C ILE A 514 -14.92 17.80 5.35
N PRO A 515 -15.89 18.71 5.57
CA PRO A 515 -15.93 20.00 4.88
C PRO A 515 -14.75 20.92 5.22
N ASN A 516 -14.36 20.99 6.49
CA ASN A 516 -13.30 21.87 6.97
C ASN A 516 -12.17 21.06 7.63
N PRO A 517 -11.34 20.34 6.83
CA PRO A 517 -10.29 19.49 7.38
C PRO A 517 -9.17 20.33 8.01
N GLY A 518 -8.46 19.79 9.00
CA GLY A 518 -7.41 20.52 9.71
C GLY A 518 -6.58 19.66 10.66
N ASN A 519 -5.60 20.30 11.29
CA ASN A 519 -4.74 19.69 12.31
C ASN A 519 -4.95 20.39 13.64
N PHE A 520 -5.21 19.62 14.69
CA PHE A 520 -5.63 20.16 15.97
C PHE A 520 -4.73 19.66 17.12
N VAL A 521 -4.35 20.56 18.03
CA VAL A 521 -3.79 20.19 19.34
C VAL A 521 -4.96 19.95 20.28
N VAL A 522 -5.16 18.70 20.69
CA VAL A 522 -6.38 18.25 21.37
C VAL A 522 -6.06 17.68 22.74
N LYS A 523 -6.87 18.00 23.76
CA LYS A 523 -6.80 17.36 25.07
C LYS A 523 -7.18 15.89 24.96
N ILE A 524 -6.39 15.01 25.58
CA ILE A 524 -6.75 13.59 25.65
C ILE A 524 -8.08 13.44 26.38
N GLY A 525 -9.00 12.71 25.78
CA GLY A 525 -10.36 12.51 26.27
C GLY A 525 -11.44 13.38 25.63
N THR A 526 -11.07 14.33 24.77
CA THR A 526 -12.02 15.01 23.86
C THR A 526 -12.66 13.99 22.92
N SER A 527 -13.96 14.09 22.66
CA SER A 527 -14.68 13.16 21.78
C SER A 527 -14.32 13.37 20.30
N ALA A 528 -14.22 12.30 19.53
CA ALA A 528 -14.09 12.41 18.07
C ALA A 528 -15.29 13.14 17.44
N ALA A 529 -16.47 13.04 18.06
CA ALA A 529 -17.66 13.81 17.66
C ALA A 529 -17.43 15.32 17.70
N ASP A 530 -16.76 15.83 18.74
CA ASP A 530 -16.50 17.26 18.89
C ASP A 530 -15.56 17.77 17.80
N LEU A 531 -14.51 17.00 17.49
CA LEU A 531 -13.57 17.34 16.42
C LEU A 531 -14.25 17.36 15.06
N VAL A 532 -15.07 16.34 14.78
CA VAL A 532 -15.82 16.23 13.54
C VAL A 532 -16.83 17.38 13.42
N ALA A 533 -17.53 17.72 14.50
CA ALA A 533 -18.47 18.85 14.54
C ALA A 533 -17.75 20.19 14.26
N ALA A 534 -16.59 20.41 14.87
CA ALA A 534 -15.76 21.59 14.61
C ALA A 534 -15.27 21.68 13.15
N CYS A 535 -15.17 20.55 12.46
CA CYS A 535 -14.84 20.48 11.04
C CYS A 535 -16.06 20.62 10.11
N GLY A 536 -17.25 20.92 10.64
CA GLY A 536 -18.48 21.06 9.87
C GLY A 536 -19.31 19.78 9.74
N GLY A 537 -19.02 18.76 10.56
CA GLY A 537 -19.71 17.48 10.53
C GLY A 537 -19.22 16.54 9.42
N ILE A 538 -19.97 15.47 9.19
CA ILE A 538 -19.77 14.54 8.07
C ILE A 538 -20.81 14.86 7.01
N SER A 539 -20.37 15.16 5.79
CA SER A 539 -21.28 15.39 4.67
C SER A 539 -21.98 14.11 4.22
N GLU A 540 -23.12 14.22 3.54
CA GLU A 540 -23.92 13.07 3.08
C GLU A 540 -23.12 12.09 2.19
N GLY A 541 -23.40 10.79 2.35
CA GLY A 541 -22.81 9.72 1.56
C GLY A 541 -22.73 8.39 2.32
N ASP A 542 -22.21 7.35 1.66
CA ASP A 542 -21.81 6.10 2.33
C ASP A 542 -20.38 6.26 2.87
N VAL A 543 -20.29 6.58 4.17
CA VAL A 543 -19.06 7.04 4.82
C VAL A 543 -18.53 6.03 5.82
N LEU A 544 -17.26 5.68 5.66
CA LEU A 544 -16.48 4.95 6.65
C LEU A 544 -15.60 5.92 7.43
N VAL A 545 -15.83 6.01 8.75
CA VAL A 545 -14.95 6.74 9.66
C VAL A 545 -13.88 5.80 10.22
N LYS A 546 -12.62 6.26 10.23
CA LYS A 546 -11.51 5.55 10.88
C LYS A 546 -10.77 6.46 11.86
N ALA A 547 -10.33 5.87 12.97
CA ALA A 547 -9.31 6.45 13.83
C ALA A 547 -7.91 5.97 13.36
N GLY A 548 -7.06 6.91 12.96
CA GLY A 548 -5.80 6.70 12.26
C GLY A 548 -5.91 6.91 10.75
N GLY A 549 -4.95 6.38 9.98
CA GLY A 549 -4.90 6.52 8.52
C GLY A 549 -5.71 5.45 7.78
N PRO A 550 -5.82 5.52 6.44
CA PRO A 550 -6.62 4.57 5.67
C PRO A 550 -6.04 3.16 5.68
N MET A 551 -4.74 2.99 5.89
CA MET A 551 -4.06 1.68 5.81
C MET A 551 -4.16 0.90 7.12
N MET A 552 -3.83 1.49 8.27
CA MET A 552 -3.82 0.81 9.57
C MET A 552 -4.91 1.29 10.52
N GLY A 553 -5.64 2.35 10.18
CA GLY A 553 -6.68 2.92 11.02
C GLY A 553 -7.83 1.96 11.32
N PHE A 554 -8.45 2.19 12.47
CA PHE A 554 -9.51 1.36 13.04
C PHE A 554 -10.87 1.92 12.62
N PRO A 555 -11.72 1.14 11.92
CA PRO A 555 -13.11 1.51 11.67
C PRO A 555 -13.82 1.89 12.96
N GLN A 556 -14.54 3.01 12.96
CA GLN A 556 -15.31 3.50 14.09
C GLN A 556 -16.80 3.20 13.87
N THR A 557 -17.45 2.63 14.87
CA THR A 557 -18.91 2.38 14.88
C THR A 557 -19.70 3.51 15.55
N THR A 558 -19.02 4.38 16.29
CA THR A 558 -19.55 5.60 16.91
C THR A 558 -18.45 6.67 16.93
N LEU A 559 -18.85 7.94 16.96
CA LEU A 559 -17.96 9.08 17.15
C LEU A 559 -17.76 9.44 18.63
N ASP A 560 -18.45 8.76 19.55
CA ASP A 560 -18.31 8.96 21.00
C ASP A 560 -17.01 8.36 21.58
N THR A 561 -16.05 8.02 20.73
CA THR A 561 -14.74 7.52 21.13
C THR A 561 -13.80 8.70 21.41
N PRO A 562 -13.02 8.64 22.51
CA PRO A 562 -12.13 9.73 22.87
C PRO A 562 -10.86 9.75 22.00
N ILE A 563 -10.30 10.94 21.81
CA ILE A 563 -8.91 11.12 21.36
C ILE A 563 -7.99 10.64 22.47
N MET A 564 -7.08 9.72 22.14
CA MET A 564 -6.14 9.07 23.07
C MET A 564 -4.70 9.44 22.71
N LYS A 565 -3.74 8.99 23.53
CA LYS A 565 -2.29 9.16 23.28
C LYS A 565 -1.86 8.73 21.87
N GLY A 566 -2.44 7.65 21.34
CA GLY A 566 -2.12 7.12 20.01
C GLY A 566 -2.97 7.68 18.85
N SER A 567 -3.93 8.58 19.11
CA SER A 567 -4.88 9.05 18.11
C SER A 567 -4.29 10.19 17.26
N ASN A 568 -3.57 9.86 16.18
CA ASN A 568 -2.97 10.86 15.29
C ASN A 568 -3.90 11.35 14.16
N GLY A 569 -5.05 10.70 13.95
CA GLY A 569 -6.01 11.14 12.94
C GLY A 569 -7.41 10.59 13.11
N ILE A 570 -8.39 11.32 12.57
CA ILE A 570 -9.76 10.89 12.31
C ILE A 570 -10.04 11.15 10.83
N ILE A 571 -10.36 10.11 10.06
CA ILE A 571 -10.65 10.25 8.63
C ILE A 571 -12.06 9.81 8.29
N ALA A 572 -12.71 10.50 7.35
CA ALA A 572 -13.99 10.12 6.77
C ALA A 572 -13.83 9.86 5.26
N ILE A 573 -13.90 8.60 4.86
CA ILE A 573 -13.60 8.13 3.50
C ILE A 573 -14.75 7.30 2.93
N ASP A 574 -14.70 6.99 1.64
CA ASP A 574 -15.67 6.08 1.01
C ASP A 574 -15.64 4.70 1.70
N THR A 575 -16.82 4.14 1.95
CA THR A 575 -16.95 2.74 2.38
C THR A 575 -16.46 1.81 1.26
N ASP A 576 -15.50 0.92 1.57
CA ASP A 576 -15.08 -0.11 0.63
C ASP A 576 -16.12 -1.25 0.63
N VAL A 577 -17.02 -1.22 -0.35
CA VAL A 577 -18.08 -2.22 -0.57
C VAL A 577 -17.61 -3.41 -1.44
N SER A 578 -16.31 -3.54 -1.68
CA SER A 578 -15.80 -4.61 -2.54
C SER A 578 -15.93 -5.99 -1.89
N GLU A 579 -16.75 -6.85 -2.47
CA GLU A 579 -16.91 -8.23 -2.01
C GLU A 579 -15.68 -9.11 -2.34
N PRO A 580 -15.16 -9.89 -1.38
CA PRO A 580 -14.07 -10.82 -1.62
C PRO A 580 -14.40 -11.81 -2.75
N GLN A 581 -13.46 -12.01 -3.66
CA GLN A 581 -13.55 -12.96 -4.77
C GLN A 581 -12.54 -14.10 -4.58
N GLU A 582 -12.67 -15.17 -5.36
CA GLU A 582 -11.67 -16.24 -5.37
C GLU A 582 -10.26 -15.72 -5.71
N CYS A 583 -9.26 -16.27 -5.02
CA CYS A 583 -7.87 -15.92 -5.24
C CYS A 583 -7.37 -16.45 -6.59
N ILE A 584 -6.95 -15.53 -7.48
CA ILE A 584 -6.34 -15.88 -8.77
C ILE A 584 -4.84 -16.22 -8.68
N LYS A 585 -4.25 -16.24 -7.48
CA LYS A 585 -2.82 -16.54 -7.22
C LYS A 585 -1.84 -15.67 -8.01
N CYS A 586 -2.13 -14.38 -8.18
CA CYS A 586 -1.31 -13.45 -8.97
C CYS A 586 0.06 -13.09 -8.38
N GLY A 587 0.37 -13.49 -7.14
CA GLY A 587 1.67 -13.21 -6.49
C GLY A 587 1.81 -11.83 -5.86
N ARG A 588 1.01 -10.83 -6.28
CA ARG A 588 1.15 -9.42 -5.83
C ARG A 588 1.24 -9.21 -4.32
N CYS A 589 0.48 -9.98 -3.54
CA CYS A 589 0.53 -9.88 -2.06
C CYS A 589 1.90 -10.23 -1.46
N VAL A 590 2.69 -11.07 -2.14
CA VAL A 590 4.07 -11.42 -1.78
C VAL A 590 5.03 -10.33 -2.26
N ASP A 591 4.81 -9.80 -3.46
CA ASP A 591 5.63 -8.76 -4.06
C ASP A 591 5.66 -7.47 -3.23
N VAL A 592 4.54 -7.15 -2.56
CA VAL A 592 4.41 -5.94 -1.74
C VAL A 592 4.67 -6.16 -0.25
N CYS A 593 5.04 -7.38 0.18
CA CYS A 593 5.21 -7.65 1.62
C CYS A 593 6.55 -7.11 2.14
N PRO A 594 6.58 -6.06 2.99
CA PRO A 594 7.81 -5.51 3.56
C PRO A 594 8.62 -6.51 4.39
N MET A 595 7.92 -7.50 4.96
CA MET A 595 8.49 -8.53 5.82
C MET A 595 8.85 -9.80 5.04
N GLU A 596 8.75 -9.77 3.70
CA GLU A 596 9.09 -10.91 2.82
C GLU A 596 8.27 -12.18 3.12
N LEU A 597 7.05 -12.00 3.66
CA LEU A 597 6.14 -13.09 4.01
C LEU A 597 5.24 -13.50 2.84
N LYS A 598 4.43 -14.56 3.04
CA LYS A 598 3.49 -15.10 2.04
C LYS A 598 2.03 -14.98 2.50
N PRO A 599 1.39 -13.79 2.41
CA PRO A 599 0.06 -13.52 2.97
C PRO A 599 -1.04 -14.50 2.56
N LEU A 600 -1.05 -14.94 1.29
CA LEU A 600 -2.03 -15.92 0.79
C LEU A 600 -1.96 -17.26 1.55
N HIS A 601 -0.79 -17.66 2.03
CA HIS A 601 -0.66 -18.90 2.80
C HIS A 601 -1.33 -18.75 4.17
N TYR A 602 -1.12 -17.63 4.86
CA TYR A 602 -1.82 -17.36 6.13
C TYR A 602 -3.34 -17.39 5.94
N PHE A 603 -3.86 -16.77 4.87
CA PHE A 603 -5.29 -16.81 4.57
C PHE A 603 -5.83 -18.26 4.51
N LYS A 604 -5.10 -19.16 3.83
CA LYS A 604 -5.49 -20.58 3.70
C LYS A 604 -5.35 -21.35 5.02
N LEU A 605 -4.22 -21.18 5.71
CA LEU A 605 -3.94 -21.87 6.97
C LEU A 605 -4.96 -21.47 8.05
N VAL A 606 -5.25 -20.17 8.16
CA VAL A 606 -6.28 -19.66 9.08
C VAL A 606 -7.66 -20.16 8.69
N GLY A 607 -7.99 -20.21 7.39
CA GLY A 607 -9.25 -20.81 6.92
C GLY A 607 -9.38 -22.30 7.26
N ALA A 608 -8.27 -23.03 7.34
CA ALA A 608 -8.21 -24.41 7.79
C ALA A 608 -8.04 -24.56 9.32
N GLN A 609 -7.98 -23.46 10.06
CA GLN A 609 -7.66 -23.41 11.49
C GLN A 609 -6.32 -24.08 11.86
N ASP A 610 -5.36 -24.09 10.93
CA ASP A 610 -4.02 -24.64 11.13
C ASP A 610 -3.10 -23.59 11.78
N TRP A 611 -3.19 -23.50 13.11
CA TRP A 611 -2.40 -22.56 13.91
C TRP A 611 -0.92 -22.94 13.96
N GLN A 612 -0.60 -24.24 13.98
CA GLN A 612 0.78 -24.70 13.96
C GLN A 612 1.45 -24.32 12.64
N GLY A 613 0.79 -24.54 11.50
CA GLY A 613 1.30 -24.09 10.20
C GLY A 613 1.46 -22.57 10.12
N CYS A 614 0.56 -21.79 10.75
CA CYS A 614 0.74 -20.33 10.84
C CYS A 614 2.00 -19.96 11.63
N LYS A 615 2.26 -20.65 12.75
CA LYS A 615 3.44 -20.46 13.60
C LYS A 615 4.72 -20.83 12.86
N ASP A 616 4.74 -21.98 12.19
CA ASP A 616 5.89 -22.48 11.42
C ASP A 616 6.24 -21.55 10.24
N MET A 617 5.25 -20.81 9.74
CA MET A 617 5.43 -19.77 8.72
C MET A 617 5.66 -18.36 9.30
N ASN A 618 6.00 -18.22 10.58
CA ASN A 618 6.33 -16.94 11.24
C ASN A 618 5.24 -15.87 11.11
N ILE A 619 3.95 -16.22 11.24
CA ILE A 619 2.84 -15.24 11.16
C ILE A 619 3.00 -14.06 12.14
N MET A 620 3.70 -14.27 13.25
CA MET A 620 3.94 -13.26 14.28
C MET A 620 4.85 -12.11 13.79
N ASP A 621 5.66 -12.33 12.75
CA ASP A 621 6.51 -11.29 12.15
C ASP A 621 5.73 -10.30 11.29
N CYS A 622 4.50 -10.64 10.87
CA CYS A 622 3.68 -9.71 10.10
C CYS A 622 3.39 -8.44 10.93
N MET A 623 3.57 -7.26 10.35
CA MET A 623 3.30 -5.98 11.02
C MET A 623 1.89 -5.42 10.76
N GLU A 624 1.02 -6.18 10.10
CA GLU A 624 -0.39 -5.79 9.83
C GLU A 624 -0.55 -4.50 9.00
N CYS A 625 0.44 -4.17 8.18
CA CYS A 625 0.51 -2.95 7.38
C CYS A 625 -0.53 -2.84 6.26
N ARG A 626 -1.30 -3.89 5.95
CA ARG A 626 -2.31 -3.89 4.87
C ARG A 626 -1.78 -3.71 3.44
N CYS A 627 -0.47 -3.61 3.17
CA CYS A 627 0.07 -3.57 1.79
C CYS A 627 -0.52 -4.69 0.91
N CYS A 628 -0.55 -5.92 1.45
CA CYS A 628 -1.03 -7.11 0.75
C CYS A 628 -2.53 -7.09 0.44
N GLU A 629 -3.35 -6.55 1.34
CA GLU A 629 -4.81 -6.45 1.18
C GLU A 629 -5.16 -5.30 0.23
N TYR A 630 -4.47 -4.16 0.36
CA TYR A 630 -4.63 -3.00 -0.52
C TYR A 630 -4.39 -3.35 -1.99
N ILE A 631 -3.33 -4.09 -2.31
CA ILE A 631 -3.00 -4.46 -3.70
C ILE A 631 -3.83 -5.63 -4.24
N CYS A 632 -4.62 -6.30 -3.40
CA CYS A 632 -5.28 -7.56 -3.73
C CYS A 632 -6.41 -7.34 -4.75
N SER A 633 -6.24 -7.86 -5.97
CA SER A 633 -7.28 -7.81 -7.00
C SER A 633 -8.52 -8.65 -6.66
N SER A 634 -8.37 -9.66 -5.80
CA SER A 634 -9.47 -10.51 -5.32
C SER A 634 -10.10 -9.97 -4.02
N LYS A 635 -9.64 -8.84 -3.49
CA LYS A 635 -10.23 -8.17 -2.30
C LYS A 635 -10.36 -9.10 -1.08
N LEU A 636 -9.40 -10.02 -0.93
CA LEU A 636 -9.36 -10.91 0.23
C LEU A 636 -9.06 -10.12 1.51
N PRO A 637 -9.75 -10.39 2.63
CA PRO A 637 -9.54 -9.73 3.92
C PRO A 637 -8.28 -10.29 4.62
N LEU A 638 -7.11 -10.12 4.00
CA LEU A 638 -5.86 -10.74 4.44
C LEU A 638 -5.45 -10.29 5.84
N VAL A 639 -5.60 -9.00 6.18
CA VAL A 639 -5.17 -8.49 7.50
C VAL A 639 -6.08 -9.02 8.60
N THR A 640 -7.39 -9.08 8.38
CA THR A 640 -8.34 -9.68 9.32
C THR A 640 -7.98 -11.14 9.59
N MET A 641 -7.72 -11.92 8.54
CA MET A 641 -7.32 -13.32 8.68
C MET A 641 -5.96 -13.46 9.39
N ILE A 642 -4.99 -12.60 9.10
CA ILE A 642 -3.70 -12.61 9.80
C ILE A 642 -3.87 -12.30 11.30
N LYS A 643 -4.68 -11.30 11.66
CA LYS A 643 -4.99 -10.98 13.06
C LYS A 643 -5.62 -12.18 13.78
N MET A 644 -6.57 -12.86 13.13
CA MET A 644 -7.15 -14.11 13.64
C MET A 644 -6.09 -15.19 13.83
N GLY A 645 -5.22 -15.41 12.85
CA GLY A 645 -4.14 -16.38 12.92
C GLY A 645 -3.15 -16.09 14.06
N LYS A 646 -2.75 -14.83 14.24
CA LYS A 646 -1.90 -14.44 15.38
C LYS A 646 -2.56 -14.71 16.73
N ASN A 647 -3.86 -14.42 16.86
CA ASN A 647 -4.60 -14.72 18.08
C ASN A 647 -4.73 -16.23 18.31
N GLY A 648 -4.97 -17.01 17.25
CA GLY A 648 -4.94 -18.47 17.30
C GLY A 648 -3.60 -19.00 17.80
N VAL A 649 -2.48 -18.52 17.24
CA VAL A 649 -1.12 -18.89 17.66
C VAL A 649 -0.84 -18.50 19.12
N ARG A 650 -1.27 -17.31 19.57
CA ARG A 650 -1.14 -16.89 20.98
C ARG A 650 -1.95 -17.77 21.93
N GLY A 651 -3.05 -18.35 21.46
CA GLY A 651 -3.91 -19.25 22.23
C GLY A 651 -3.43 -20.70 22.27
N MET A 652 -2.41 -21.07 21.47
CA MET A 652 -1.79 -22.39 21.53
C MET A 652 -1.04 -22.53 22.87
N LYS A 653 -1.50 -23.46 23.70
CA LYS A 653 -0.85 -23.82 24.97
C LYS A 653 0.35 -24.74 24.76
#